data_AF-A0A423T9G8-F1
#
_entry.id   AF-A0A423T9G8-F1
#
_cell.length_a   1.000
_cell.length_b   1.000
_cell.length_c   1.000
_cell.angle_alpha   90.00
_cell.angle_beta   90.00
_cell.angle_gamma   90.00
#
_symmetry.space_group_name_H-M   'P 1'
#
loop_
_entity.id
_entity.type
_entity.pdbx_description
1 polymer ?
#
loop_
_entity_poly.entity_id
_entity_poly.type
_entity_poly.pdbx_seq_one_letter_code
_entity_poly.pdbx_strand_id
1 'polypeptide(L)'
;MDSDEDLARKLQAQFDEEERLAREQEHEDAILAQNLASQSHDMSESDEDVVEVNRNEEVPVRSTSKTVPQHTISDDETDIEDLEAESHSNVTEKLQKSQSKESPPEKALVPEHTLSDDETDIEDFEVATETPKKLNKVENDQVDSTVTEKQTDSLTKKRSEHSISDDDDADTEELVAQGEVAQPPKTEKENEKKLSSSGNQSTPLRKDGSIEKANSSKKRPLCKFGADCYRKNPWHLEEFYHPHLEDKDDTGAKRKSESSNSTSEPAEKRRRETDSGSSMRKGSASNKNMTFPARLAASSPFNFFVNKSYSVKETHEDPLSLVFPDLLHPKLGEIVESVQLNFMVDLEFLMTNYKAGKIESKPLLVMYGQMEGNPRDYPAVTCTKVNLPFQYGTHHTKMMIFEYTDSLRVVVHTANLVPSDWYEKTQGYWISPAFPRLEDGKAGLLDGESPTRFKRDLVDYLTSYKAPDLTRWSHIIRKYDFTSCNAVFVGSSPGYHAGEHKDKWGHMKARKAIRQHGSSWTSSVPIIAQCSSIGSLGKDAKSWLSGELGMSLTGAPGVCASVPKVNVIYPSEDDVRNSSEGWMGGSCLPYNSGTHDKQTWLTECMHCWRSDRRKRTRVMPHIKTYTRLNKSQSAAQFFLLTSANISKAAWGTLQKQNTQLFIRSYEAGVLLLPKFLSDTSELPLSASDLSLPYDVPLTPYPSGAIPWFMNTNKSQTDIFGRTYP
;
A
#
# COMPACT_ATOMS: atom_id res chain seq x y z
N MET A 1 46.45 15.54 18.83
CA MET A 1 45.42 14.48 18.73
C MET A 1 44.83 14.51 17.33
N ASP A 2 45.68 14.26 16.32
CA ASP A 2 45.52 14.96 15.03
C ASP A 2 45.19 14.02 13.86
N SER A 3 45.19 12.70 14.10
CA SER A 3 44.88 11.68 13.07
C SER A 3 43.47 11.80 12.51
N ASP A 4 42.50 12.13 13.37
CA ASP A 4 41.08 11.94 13.07
C ASP A 4 40.51 13.17 12.34
N GLU A 5 40.99 14.38 12.67
CA GLU A 5 40.72 15.57 11.85
C GLU A 5 41.40 15.49 10.47
N ASP A 6 42.63 15.00 10.39
CA ASP A 6 43.34 14.86 9.11
C ASP A 6 42.66 13.81 8.21
N LEU A 7 42.07 12.76 8.80
CA LEU A 7 41.25 11.78 8.09
C LEU A 7 39.92 12.39 7.63
N ALA A 8 39.23 13.15 8.50
CA ALA A 8 37.98 13.84 8.15
C ALA A 8 38.18 14.87 7.01
N ARG A 9 39.26 15.66 7.04
CA ARG A 9 39.59 16.62 5.97
C ARG A 9 39.91 15.92 4.65
N LYS A 10 40.59 14.77 4.68
CA LYS A 10 40.87 13.96 3.47
C LYS A 10 39.60 13.35 2.89
N LEU A 11 38.70 12.83 3.74
CA LEU A 11 37.39 12.33 3.30
C LEU A 11 36.52 13.44 2.72
N GLN A 12 36.47 14.62 3.33
CA GLN A 12 35.73 15.76 2.78
C GLN A 12 36.29 16.17 1.41
N ALA A 13 37.60 16.31 1.27
CA ALA A 13 38.23 16.63 -0.02
C ALA A 13 37.99 15.56 -1.10
N GLN A 14 37.81 14.29 -0.73
CA GLN A 14 37.41 13.24 -1.67
C GLN A 14 35.93 13.38 -2.08
N PHE A 15 35.02 13.67 -1.14
CA PHE A 15 33.62 13.94 -1.48
C PHE A 15 33.44 15.20 -2.35
N ASP A 16 34.17 16.27 -2.05
CA ASP A 16 34.13 17.53 -2.82
C ASP A 16 34.62 17.31 -4.27
N GLU A 17 35.63 16.45 -4.48
CA GLU A 17 36.15 16.09 -5.80
C GLU A 17 35.23 15.10 -6.55
N GLU A 18 34.64 14.11 -5.85
CA GLU A 18 33.61 13.25 -6.43
C GLU A 18 32.37 14.06 -6.87
N GLU A 19 31.95 15.08 -6.10
CA GLU A 19 30.87 15.98 -6.51
C GLU A 19 31.27 16.87 -7.69
N ARG A 20 32.52 17.37 -7.75
CA ARG A 20 33.03 18.12 -8.91
C ARG A 20 32.98 17.28 -10.18
N LEU A 21 33.51 16.06 -10.14
CA LEU A 21 33.52 15.13 -11.27
C LEU A 21 32.10 14.72 -11.70
N ALA A 22 31.18 14.52 -10.75
CA ALA A 22 29.78 14.25 -11.06
C ALA A 22 29.10 15.41 -11.81
N ARG A 23 29.33 16.66 -11.38
CA ARG A 23 28.80 17.86 -12.06
C ARG A 23 29.43 18.09 -13.44
N GLU A 24 30.70 17.72 -13.62
CA GLU A 24 31.36 17.76 -14.94
C GLU A 24 30.79 16.70 -15.89
N GLN A 25 30.53 15.47 -15.42
CA GLN A 25 29.83 14.45 -16.19
C GLN A 25 28.38 14.86 -16.53
N GLU A 26 27.62 15.45 -15.59
CA GLU A 26 26.28 15.98 -15.88
C GLU A 26 26.30 17.09 -16.94
N HIS A 27 27.39 17.87 -17.02
CA HIS A 27 27.56 18.90 -18.05
C HIS A 27 27.92 18.31 -19.42
N GLU A 28 28.83 17.33 -19.48
CA GLU A 28 29.14 16.61 -20.73
C GLU A 28 27.94 15.83 -21.26
N ASP A 29 27.19 15.14 -20.39
CA ASP A 29 25.95 14.44 -20.74
C ASP A 29 24.88 15.40 -21.27
N ALA A 30 24.78 16.61 -20.71
CA ALA A 30 23.88 17.65 -21.20
C ALA A 30 24.28 18.18 -22.59
N ILE A 31 25.58 18.39 -22.83
CA ILE A 31 26.12 18.78 -24.15
C ILE A 31 25.88 17.66 -25.17
N LEU A 32 26.12 16.40 -24.80
CA LEU A 32 25.86 15.24 -25.65
C LEU A 32 24.37 15.12 -26.01
N ALA A 33 23.47 15.28 -25.03
CA ALA A 33 22.03 15.31 -25.26
C ALA A 33 21.60 16.46 -26.18
N GLN A 34 22.22 17.64 -26.06
CA GLN A 34 21.93 18.79 -26.91
C GLN A 34 22.46 18.59 -28.35
N ASN A 35 23.61 17.94 -28.53
CA ASN A 35 24.16 17.56 -29.83
C ASN A 35 23.35 16.45 -30.52
N LEU A 36 22.84 15.47 -29.76
CA LEU A 36 21.93 14.45 -30.28
C LEU A 36 20.58 15.08 -30.69
N ALA A 37 20.09 16.06 -29.93
CA ALA A 37 18.87 16.80 -30.27
C ALA A 37 19.01 17.60 -31.58
N SER A 38 20.14 18.28 -31.81
CA SER A 38 20.38 19.00 -33.08
C SER A 38 20.59 18.05 -34.26
N GLN A 39 21.33 16.95 -34.10
CA GLN A 39 21.46 15.91 -35.14
C GLN A 39 20.12 15.26 -35.50
N SER A 40 19.19 15.15 -34.54
CA SER A 40 17.83 14.66 -34.81
C SER A 40 16.93 15.65 -35.58
N HIS A 41 17.37 16.90 -35.76
CA HIS A 41 16.68 17.90 -36.58
C HIS A 41 17.24 17.94 -38.01
N ASP A 42 18.57 17.90 -38.18
CA ASP A 42 19.24 17.82 -39.50
C ASP A 42 18.81 16.57 -40.30
N MET A 43 18.58 15.44 -39.63
CA MET A 43 18.13 14.18 -40.25
C MET A 43 16.65 14.18 -40.71
N SER A 44 16.04 15.35 -40.93
CA SER A 44 14.64 15.47 -41.41
C SER A 44 14.44 16.36 -42.65
N GLU A 45 15.52 16.94 -43.22
CA GLU A 45 15.49 17.71 -44.48
C GLU A 45 16.46 17.15 -45.54
N SER A 46 16.53 15.83 -45.73
CA SER A 46 17.35 15.21 -46.79
C SER A 46 16.80 13.88 -47.33
N ASP A 47 15.71 13.91 -48.11
CA ASP A 47 15.23 12.72 -48.86
C ASP A 47 14.37 13.05 -50.12
N GLU A 48 14.69 14.14 -50.84
CA GLU A 48 14.22 14.35 -52.23
C GLU A 48 15.35 14.86 -53.16
N ASP A 49 16.05 13.92 -53.81
CA ASP A 49 16.83 14.12 -55.05
C ASP A 49 16.62 12.83 -55.89
N VAL A 50 15.76 12.81 -56.91
CA VAL A 50 16.00 13.29 -58.29
C VAL A 50 17.08 12.51 -59.05
N VAL A 51 16.64 11.70 -60.01
CA VAL A 51 17.37 11.41 -61.26
C VAL A 51 16.39 11.50 -62.43
N GLU A 52 16.80 12.18 -63.50
CA GLU A 52 15.97 12.55 -64.65
C GLU A 52 15.70 11.37 -65.63
N VAL A 53 14.82 11.59 -66.62
CA VAL A 53 15.26 11.75 -68.04
C VAL A 53 14.04 12.00 -68.97
N ASN A 54 14.00 13.21 -69.58
CA ASN A 54 13.23 13.59 -70.80
C ASN A 54 11.67 13.53 -70.78
N ARG A 55 10.91 14.36 -71.52
CA ARG A 55 11.23 15.30 -72.63
C ARG A 55 10.13 16.37 -72.85
N ASN A 56 10.53 17.54 -73.36
CA ASN A 56 9.81 18.55 -74.17
C ASN A 56 8.48 19.22 -73.72
N GLU A 57 8.50 20.57 -73.78
CA GLU A 57 7.51 21.51 -74.40
C GLU A 57 6.03 21.53 -73.89
N GLU A 58 5.33 22.66 -73.70
CA GLU A 58 5.53 24.06 -74.14
C GLU A 58 4.85 25.10 -73.18
N VAL A 59 4.90 26.41 -73.47
CA VAL A 59 4.59 27.53 -72.52
C VAL A 59 3.74 28.65 -73.18
N PRO A 60 2.53 29.01 -72.69
CA PRO A 60 2.30 30.02 -71.61
C PRO A 60 1.20 29.63 -70.58
N VAL A 61 0.77 30.31 -69.48
CA VAL A 61 1.10 31.50 -68.63
C VAL A 61 -0.19 32.32 -68.29
N ARG A 62 -0.31 32.85 -67.04
CA ARG A 62 -1.30 33.84 -66.49
C ARG A 62 -2.73 33.34 -66.17
N SER A 63 -3.51 33.94 -65.23
CA SER A 63 -3.27 35.03 -64.24
C SER A 63 -4.37 35.18 -63.16
N THR A 64 -4.04 35.80 -62.00
CA THR A 64 -4.88 36.70 -61.13
C THR A 64 -6.32 36.29 -60.74
N SER A 65 -6.70 36.01 -59.48
CA SER A 65 -6.70 36.80 -58.21
C SER A 65 -7.98 37.62 -57.89
N LYS A 66 -8.33 37.69 -56.58
CA LYS A 66 -9.11 38.71 -55.83
C LYS A 66 -10.63 38.51 -55.51
N THR A 67 -10.89 38.52 -54.18
CA THR A 67 -11.94 39.23 -53.39
C THR A 67 -13.45 38.97 -53.53
N VAL A 68 -13.99 38.32 -52.48
CA VAL A 68 -15.07 38.74 -51.53
C VAL A 68 -15.89 40.01 -51.87
N PRO A 69 -17.24 39.95 -51.71
CA PRO A 69 -17.98 40.79 -50.75
C PRO A 69 -18.99 40.02 -49.86
N GLN A 70 -19.57 40.70 -48.85
CA GLN A 70 -20.52 40.17 -47.85
C GLN A 70 -21.98 40.58 -48.11
N HIS A 71 -22.96 39.91 -47.49
CA HIS A 71 -24.23 40.41 -46.87
C HIS A 71 -25.09 39.18 -46.44
N THR A 72 -25.37 38.84 -45.16
CA THR A 72 -26.22 39.41 -44.07
C THR A 72 -27.73 39.12 -44.16
N ILE A 73 -28.38 38.81 -43.02
CA ILE A 73 -29.86 38.71 -42.76
C ILE A 73 -30.51 37.41 -43.31
N SER A 74 -31.38 36.65 -42.62
CA SER A 74 -31.84 36.62 -41.20
C SER A 74 -32.40 35.24 -40.80
N ASP A 75 -32.60 35.06 -39.50
CA ASP A 75 -33.60 34.26 -38.76
C ASP A 75 -34.75 33.59 -39.55
N ASP A 76 -35.09 32.35 -39.18
CA ASP A 76 -36.41 32.02 -38.56
C ASP A 76 -36.39 30.66 -37.81
N GLU A 77 -37.37 30.42 -36.93
CA GLU A 77 -37.53 29.19 -36.13
C GLU A 77 -38.52 28.18 -36.78
N THR A 78 -38.48 26.90 -36.37
CA THR A 78 -39.70 26.09 -36.09
C THR A 78 -39.41 24.70 -35.51
N ASP A 79 -40.17 24.31 -34.48
CA ASP A 79 -40.20 22.97 -33.91
C ASP A 79 -41.09 22.00 -34.71
N ILE A 80 -40.80 20.69 -34.61
CA ILE A 80 -41.79 19.61 -34.79
C ILE A 80 -41.55 18.52 -33.73
N GLU A 81 -42.51 18.34 -32.83
CA GLU A 81 -42.69 17.14 -32.02
C GLU A 81 -43.47 16.07 -32.84
N ASP A 82 -43.24 14.77 -32.64
CA ASP A 82 -44.27 13.86 -32.07
C ASP A 82 -44.00 12.34 -32.17
N LEU A 83 -44.37 11.67 -31.06
CA LEU A 83 -45.06 10.37 -30.91
C LEU A 83 -44.53 9.02 -31.47
N GLU A 84 -44.18 8.15 -30.50
CA GLU A 84 -44.81 6.84 -30.20
C GLU A 84 -45.28 5.86 -31.31
N ALA A 85 -44.85 4.60 -31.20
CA ALA A 85 -45.73 3.42 -31.27
C ALA A 85 -45.07 2.14 -30.70
N GLU A 86 -45.81 1.34 -29.93
CA GLU A 86 -45.46 -0.06 -29.60
C GLU A 86 -46.11 -1.05 -30.58
N SER A 87 -45.60 -2.29 -30.71
CA SER A 87 -46.39 -3.54 -30.46
C SER A 87 -45.83 -4.88 -31.03
N HIS A 88 -45.87 -5.89 -30.15
CA HIS A 88 -46.23 -7.32 -30.35
C HIS A 88 -45.94 -8.18 -31.62
N SER A 89 -44.92 -9.05 -31.48
CA SER A 89 -45.05 -10.53 -31.38
C SER A 89 -45.18 -11.49 -32.61
N ASN A 90 -44.70 -12.72 -32.37
CA ASN A 90 -45.08 -14.04 -32.93
C ASN A 90 -44.65 -14.53 -34.34
N VAL A 91 -43.52 -15.27 -34.37
CA VAL A 91 -43.41 -16.72 -34.68
C VAL A 91 -44.27 -17.33 -35.81
N THR A 92 -43.61 -17.93 -36.82
CA THR A 92 -43.86 -19.34 -37.28
C THR A 92 -42.75 -19.89 -38.20
N GLU A 93 -42.70 -21.23 -38.36
CA GLU A 93 -41.61 -21.96 -39.04
C GLU A 93 -41.91 -22.40 -40.49
N LYS A 94 -40.85 -22.61 -41.29
CA LYS A 94 -40.54 -23.84 -42.08
C LYS A 94 -39.14 -23.70 -42.73
N LEU A 95 -38.13 -24.58 -42.62
CA LEU A 95 -37.98 -26.04 -42.43
C LEU A 95 -37.83 -26.84 -43.75
N GLN A 96 -36.59 -27.03 -44.22
CA GLN A 96 -36.09 -28.25 -44.91
C GLN A 96 -34.56 -28.23 -45.16
N LYS A 97 -33.90 -29.33 -45.58
CA LYS A 97 -33.41 -30.48 -44.77
C LYS A 97 -32.41 -31.37 -45.57
N SER A 98 -31.16 -31.52 -45.12
CA SER A 98 -30.20 -32.62 -45.44
C SER A 98 -28.93 -32.38 -44.60
N GLN A 99 -28.33 -33.30 -43.83
CA GLN A 99 -27.99 -34.74 -43.94
C GLN A 99 -26.91 -35.08 -44.99
N SER A 100 -25.87 -35.88 -44.69
CA SER A 100 -25.23 -36.29 -43.41
C SER A 100 -23.96 -37.12 -43.69
N LYS A 101 -22.99 -37.17 -42.74
CA LYS A 101 -22.25 -38.38 -42.27
C LYS A 101 -21.16 -38.06 -41.24
N GLU A 102 -20.70 -39.11 -40.55
CA GLU A 102 -19.83 -39.09 -39.35
C GLU A 102 -18.51 -39.86 -39.58
N SER A 103 -17.77 -40.12 -38.49
CA SER A 103 -16.67 -41.09 -38.25
C SER A 103 -15.27 -40.47 -38.00
N PRO A 104 -14.42 -41.06 -37.10
CA PRO A 104 -13.82 -40.24 -36.05
C PRO A 104 -12.28 -40.49 -35.85
N PRO A 105 -11.64 -40.63 -34.66
CA PRO A 105 -10.29 -40.09 -34.44
C PRO A 105 -9.15 -41.11 -34.59
N GLU A 106 -7.94 -40.59 -34.80
CA GLU A 106 -6.71 -41.37 -34.96
C GLU A 106 -5.85 -41.35 -33.68
N LYS A 107 -5.02 -42.39 -33.47
CA LYS A 107 -4.18 -42.54 -32.27
C LYS A 107 -2.97 -43.44 -32.52
N ALA A 108 -1.89 -43.16 -31.76
CA ALA A 108 -0.67 -43.95 -31.59
C ALA A 108 0.32 -44.00 -32.77
N LEU A 109 1.60 -43.82 -32.44
CA LEU A 109 2.52 -44.96 -32.37
C LEU A 109 3.69 -44.68 -31.41
N VAL A 110 4.30 -45.77 -30.93
CA VAL A 110 5.49 -45.84 -30.08
C VAL A 110 6.43 -46.85 -30.75
N PRO A 111 7.76 -46.69 -30.62
CA PRO A 111 8.67 -47.82 -30.75
C PRO A 111 9.46 -48.04 -29.44
N GLU A 112 9.45 -49.27 -28.96
CA GLU A 112 10.33 -49.76 -27.89
C GLU A 112 10.96 -51.06 -28.41
N HIS A 113 12.28 -51.24 -28.28
CA HIS A 113 12.94 -52.51 -28.58
C HIS A 113 14.28 -52.68 -27.84
N THR A 114 14.19 -53.30 -26.67
CA THR A 114 15.07 -54.37 -26.15
C THR A 114 16.58 -54.38 -26.44
N LEU A 115 17.35 -54.22 -25.34
CA LEU A 115 18.49 -55.08 -24.91
C LEU A 115 19.76 -55.23 -25.78
N SER A 116 20.88 -54.76 -25.22
CA SER A 116 22.13 -55.54 -25.05
C SER A 116 23.03 -54.91 -23.99
N ASP A 117 23.63 -55.72 -23.12
CA ASP A 117 24.71 -55.31 -22.22
C ASP A 117 26.05 -55.16 -22.97
N ASP A 118 26.97 -54.32 -22.48
CA ASP A 118 28.42 -54.58 -22.52
C ASP A 118 29.15 -53.64 -21.53
N GLU A 119 30.21 -54.12 -20.90
CA GLU A 119 31.09 -53.36 -20.00
C GLU A 119 32.27 -52.73 -20.77
N THR A 120 32.77 -51.57 -20.35
CA THR A 120 34.22 -51.31 -20.23
C THR A 120 34.53 -49.99 -19.51
N ASP A 121 35.53 -50.02 -18.63
CA ASP A 121 36.15 -48.84 -18.00
C ASP A 121 37.08 -48.08 -18.98
N ILE A 122 37.48 -46.84 -18.63
CA ILE A 122 38.89 -46.42 -18.39
C ILE A 122 39.06 -44.87 -18.30
N GLU A 123 39.73 -44.46 -17.21
CA GLU A 123 40.56 -43.25 -16.96
C GLU A 123 40.01 -41.81 -17.18
N ASP A 124 39.72 -41.17 -16.05
CA ASP A 124 40.49 -40.05 -15.46
C ASP A 124 40.96 -38.87 -16.32
N PHE A 125 40.68 -37.65 -15.80
CA PHE A 125 41.73 -36.63 -15.65
C PHE A 125 41.42 -35.67 -14.48
N GLU A 126 42.16 -35.78 -13.38
CA GLU A 126 42.17 -34.77 -12.32
C GLU A 126 42.97 -33.52 -12.74
N VAL A 127 42.53 -32.33 -12.32
CA VAL A 127 43.41 -31.17 -12.11
C VAL A 127 43.05 -30.49 -10.80
N ALA A 128 44.03 -30.33 -9.92
CA ALA A 128 43.85 -29.89 -8.54
C ALA A 128 43.81 -28.35 -8.36
N THR A 129 43.40 -27.94 -7.16
CA THR A 129 43.39 -26.55 -6.68
C THR A 129 44.80 -25.99 -6.44
N GLU A 130 45.01 -24.69 -6.67
CA GLU A 130 45.89 -23.88 -5.78
C GLU A 130 45.51 -22.39 -5.76
N THR A 131 46.00 -21.64 -4.77
CA THR A 131 45.64 -20.23 -4.47
C THR A 131 46.79 -19.25 -4.73
N PRO A 132 46.50 -17.95 -4.99
CA PRO A 132 47.48 -17.03 -5.59
C PRO A 132 48.54 -16.49 -4.62
N LYS A 133 49.75 -16.25 -5.14
CA LYS A 133 50.86 -15.57 -4.45
C LYS A 133 51.09 -14.16 -5.01
N LYS A 134 51.47 -13.23 -4.13
CA LYS A 134 51.87 -11.84 -4.47
C LYS A 134 53.24 -11.81 -5.14
N LEU A 135 53.53 -10.78 -5.95
CA LEU A 135 54.84 -10.10 -5.92
C LEU A 135 54.77 -8.64 -6.46
N ASN A 136 55.92 -7.96 -6.50
CA ASN A 136 56.03 -6.50 -6.34
C ASN A 136 56.22 -5.66 -7.62
N LYS A 137 55.63 -4.46 -7.58
CA LYS A 137 56.20 -3.12 -7.87
C LYS A 137 57.62 -3.01 -8.49
N VAL A 138 57.68 -2.28 -9.61
CA VAL A 138 58.74 -1.34 -10.07
C VAL A 138 57.93 -0.18 -10.74
N GLU A 139 58.10 1.13 -10.51
CA GLU A 139 59.24 2.03 -10.84
C GLU A 139 59.67 1.93 -12.33
N ASN A 140 59.90 3.02 -13.08
CA ASN A 140 59.80 4.46 -12.82
C ASN A 140 59.63 5.21 -14.15
N ASP A 141 59.22 6.50 -14.15
CA ASP A 141 59.85 7.57 -14.95
C ASP A 141 59.10 8.92 -14.87
N GLN A 142 59.86 10.02 -14.99
CA GLN A 142 59.38 11.40 -14.99
C GLN A 142 59.53 12.03 -16.39
N VAL A 143 58.64 12.96 -16.74
CA VAL A 143 58.96 14.05 -17.67
C VAL A 143 58.53 15.36 -17.01
N ASP A 144 59.42 16.36 -17.02
CA ASP A 144 59.24 17.69 -16.45
C ASP A 144 58.90 18.71 -17.57
N SER A 145 58.02 19.67 -17.27
CA SER A 145 57.77 20.85 -18.11
C SER A 145 57.21 22.04 -17.30
N THR A 146 58.08 22.70 -16.56
CA THR A 146 57.80 23.98 -15.88
C THR A 146 57.53 25.16 -16.85
N VAL A 147 56.44 25.90 -16.66
CA VAL A 147 56.25 27.28 -17.20
C VAL A 147 55.45 28.19 -16.24
N THR A 148 56.18 29.11 -15.59
CA THR A 148 55.80 30.43 -15.03
C THR A 148 54.44 30.72 -14.38
N GLU A 149 54.50 31.32 -13.18
CA GLU A 149 53.43 32.08 -12.51
C GLU A 149 52.99 33.34 -13.28
N LYS A 150 51.75 33.78 -13.05
CA LYS A 150 51.40 35.23 -12.98
C LYS A 150 50.33 35.49 -11.92
N GLN A 151 50.66 36.34 -10.94
CA GLN A 151 49.69 37.03 -10.11
C GLN A 151 49.15 38.27 -10.86
N THR A 152 47.86 38.59 -10.67
CA THR A 152 47.31 39.95 -10.82
C THR A 152 46.19 40.16 -9.81
N ASP A 153 46.10 41.38 -9.28
CA ASP A 153 45.30 41.71 -8.10
C ASP A 153 43.77 41.76 -8.27
N SER A 154 43.12 41.78 -7.10
CA SER A 154 41.70 42.06 -6.89
C SER A 154 41.18 43.34 -7.57
N LEU A 155 39.88 43.38 -7.85
CA LEU A 155 39.11 44.63 -7.82
C LEU A 155 37.64 44.38 -7.45
N THR A 156 37.13 45.14 -6.49
CA THR A 156 35.70 45.12 -6.11
C THR A 156 34.93 46.24 -6.83
N LYS A 157 33.67 45.99 -7.22
CA LYS A 157 32.76 47.06 -7.65
C LYS A 157 31.30 46.73 -7.33
N LYS A 158 30.51 47.78 -7.07
CA LYS A 158 29.11 47.71 -6.60
C LYS A 158 28.11 48.11 -7.69
N ARG A 159 26.93 47.47 -7.62
CA ARG A 159 25.57 48.05 -7.81
C ARG A 159 25.14 48.59 -9.18
N SER A 160 24.07 47.99 -9.71
CA SER A 160 22.81 48.69 -10.07
C SER A 160 21.68 47.69 -10.35
N GLU A 161 20.46 48.00 -9.91
CA GLU A 161 19.25 47.21 -10.17
C GLU A 161 18.68 47.43 -11.58
N HIS A 162 18.16 46.37 -12.23
CA HIS A 162 16.87 46.47 -12.94
C HIS A 162 16.15 45.11 -13.02
N SER A 163 14.83 45.18 -13.07
CA SER A 163 13.89 44.06 -12.93
C SER A 163 13.26 43.66 -14.26
N ILE A 164 12.94 42.37 -14.39
CA ILE A 164 11.74 41.84 -15.06
C ILE A 164 11.24 40.68 -14.19
N SER A 165 9.92 40.49 -14.15
CA SER A 165 9.19 39.55 -13.29
C SER A 165 8.71 38.34 -14.08
N ASP A 166 8.73 37.16 -13.44
CA ASP A 166 7.83 36.04 -13.72
C ASP A 166 7.38 35.47 -12.36
N ASP A 167 6.07 35.26 -12.19
CA ASP A 167 5.47 34.85 -10.92
C ASP A 167 5.30 33.31 -10.84
N ASP A 168 5.71 32.70 -9.72
CA ASP A 168 5.41 31.29 -9.40
C ASP A 168 5.27 31.16 -7.86
N ASP A 169 4.03 31.16 -7.36
CA ASP A 169 3.74 31.22 -5.92
C ASP A 169 4.18 29.96 -5.15
N ALA A 170 5.22 30.11 -4.33
CA ALA A 170 5.77 29.08 -3.46
C ALA A 170 5.60 29.45 -1.96
N ASP A 171 4.37 29.37 -1.46
CA ASP A 171 4.03 29.66 -0.05
C ASP A 171 4.83 28.79 0.94
N THR A 172 5.84 29.40 1.56
CA THR A 172 6.51 28.95 2.78
C THR A 172 5.77 29.49 4.01
N GLU A 173 5.66 28.70 5.07
CA GLU A 173 5.47 29.26 6.43
C GLU A 173 6.65 28.90 7.34
N GLU A 174 7.07 29.90 8.12
CA GLU A 174 8.24 29.89 8.99
C GLU A 174 7.81 29.90 10.46
N LEU A 175 8.37 29.00 11.27
CA LEU A 175 8.08 28.94 12.70
C LEU A 175 8.84 30.04 13.46
N VAL A 176 8.22 31.22 13.57
CA VAL A 176 8.77 32.36 14.32
C VAL A 176 8.91 32.02 15.81
N ALA A 177 10.15 31.78 16.23
CA ALA A 177 10.51 31.73 17.65
C ALA A 177 10.82 33.14 18.16
N GLN A 178 9.94 33.69 19.00
CA GLN A 178 10.23 34.86 19.82
C GLN A 178 9.89 34.56 21.28
N GLY A 179 10.80 34.93 22.16
CA GLY A 179 10.59 34.95 23.60
C GLY A 179 11.13 36.24 24.19
N GLU A 180 10.36 36.87 25.07
CA GLU A 180 10.83 37.96 25.92
C GLU A 180 10.71 37.59 27.41
N VAL A 181 11.47 38.32 28.23
CA VAL A 181 11.81 37.92 29.59
C VAL A 181 10.99 38.69 30.63
N ALA A 182 10.41 37.96 31.60
CA ALA A 182 9.93 38.53 32.85
C ALA A 182 10.55 37.77 34.04
N GLN A 183 11.19 38.49 34.96
CA GLN A 183 11.82 37.91 36.17
C GLN A 183 10.84 37.87 37.37
N PRO A 184 11.06 36.96 38.34
CA PRO A 184 10.14 36.76 39.46
C PRO A 184 10.38 37.71 40.66
N PRO A 185 9.34 38.01 41.45
CA PRO A 185 9.51 38.57 42.80
C PRO A 185 10.07 37.52 43.78
N LYS A 186 10.69 37.97 44.87
CA LYS A 186 11.56 37.17 45.76
C LYS A 186 11.04 37.05 47.19
N THR A 187 11.38 35.92 47.84
CA THR A 187 11.55 35.74 49.31
C THR A 187 10.29 35.95 50.18
N GLU A 188 10.13 35.39 51.38
CA GLU A 188 11.01 34.95 52.48
C GLU A 188 10.49 33.60 53.10
N LYS A 189 11.16 32.82 53.98
CA LYS A 189 12.45 32.90 54.69
C LYS A 189 12.92 31.49 55.15
N GLU A 190 14.25 31.33 55.35
CA GLU A 190 14.98 30.56 56.40
C GLU A 190 14.44 29.18 56.88
N ASN A 191 15.18 28.08 56.66
CA ASN A 191 16.16 27.41 57.56
C ASN A 191 15.53 26.58 58.72
N GLU A 192 16.06 25.42 59.16
CA GLU A 192 17.43 24.87 59.03
C GLU A 192 17.54 23.32 59.22
N LYS A 193 18.69 22.76 58.83
CA LYS A 193 19.40 21.54 59.33
C LYS A 193 18.88 20.09 59.12
N LYS A 194 19.83 19.29 58.61
CA LYS A 194 19.89 17.81 58.47
C LYS A 194 20.09 17.08 59.82
N LEU A 195 19.82 15.77 59.85
CA LEU A 195 20.74 14.62 60.11
C LEU A 195 19.89 13.32 59.97
N SER A 196 20.16 12.35 59.08
CA SER A 196 21.05 11.17 59.19
C SER A 196 21.00 10.37 60.51
N SER A 197 21.00 9.02 60.58
CA SER A 197 20.85 7.95 59.56
C SER A 197 20.95 6.54 60.20
N SER A 198 20.39 5.50 59.54
CA SER A 198 20.81 4.07 59.61
C SER A 198 20.46 3.19 60.84
N GLY A 199 20.34 1.87 60.59
CA GLY A 199 20.14 0.79 61.60
C GLY A 199 18.71 0.22 61.64
N ASN A 200 18.27 -0.90 61.02
CA ASN A 200 18.84 -2.17 60.52
C ASN A 200 18.58 -3.40 61.44
N GLN A 201 18.33 -4.56 60.81
CA GLN A 201 18.28 -5.96 61.32
C GLN A 201 16.96 -6.60 61.84
N SER A 202 16.78 -7.85 61.36
CA SER A 202 16.23 -9.08 61.99
C SER A 202 14.73 -9.29 62.29
N THR A 203 14.24 -10.42 61.77
CA THR A 203 13.06 -11.23 62.18
C THR A 203 13.49 -12.31 63.21
N PRO A 204 12.67 -13.29 63.67
CA PRO A 204 11.20 -13.49 63.59
C PRO A 204 10.53 -13.84 64.95
N LEU A 205 9.19 -14.03 64.98
CA LEU A 205 8.49 -15.07 65.80
C LEU A 205 7.00 -15.25 65.36
N ARG A 206 6.24 -16.16 65.99
CA ARG A 206 4.96 -16.72 65.49
C ARG A 206 3.79 -16.71 66.51
N LYS A 207 2.57 -17.03 66.01
CA LYS A 207 1.30 -17.45 66.69
C LYS A 207 0.36 -16.33 67.15
N ASP A 208 -0.98 -16.49 67.15
CA ASP A 208 -1.85 -17.56 66.59
C ASP A 208 -3.29 -17.04 66.33
N GLY A 209 -4.03 -17.68 65.42
CA GLY A 209 -5.47 -17.47 65.18
C GLY A 209 -5.85 -16.23 64.35
N SER A 210 -6.97 -16.19 63.61
CA SER A 210 -7.99 -17.22 63.31
C SER A 210 -8.55 -17.03 61.87
N ILE A 211 -9.44 -17.92 61.42
CA ILE A 211 -9.81 -18.09 59.99
C ILE A 211 -11.04 -17.25 59.61
N GLU A 212 -10.91 -16.40 58.59
CA GLU A 212 -12.03 -15.98 57.73
C GLU A 212 -11.66 -16.08 56.23
N LYS A 213 -12.67 -16.00 55.35
CA LYS A 213 -12.61 -16.52 53.97
C LYS A 213 -12.10 -15.49 52.96
N ALA A 214 -11.24 -15.93 52.03
CA ALA A 214 -10.72 -15.11 50.95
C ALA A 214 -11.78 -14.80 49.87
N ASN A 215 -11.70 -13.61 49.29
CA ASN A 215 -12.40 -13.22 48.05
C ASN A 215 -11.34 -12.92 46.96
N SER A 216 -11.63 -13.22 45.69
CA SER A 216 -10.61 -13.56 44.68
C SER A 216 -10.05 -12.40 43.85
N SER A 217 -10.37 -11.14 44.16
CA SER A 217 -10.13 -9.98 43.27
C SER A 217 -8.68 -9.44 43.21
N LYS A 218 -7.73 -9.94 44.02
CA LYS A 218 -6.38 -9.35 44.14
C LYS A 218 -5.25 -10.23 43.59
N LYS A 219 -4.97 -10.16 42.28
CA LYS A 219 -3.75 -10.72 41.65
C LYS A 219 -3.12 -9.97 40.47
N ARG A 220 -3.76 -8.95 39.88
CA ARG A 220 -3.17 -8.15 38.78
C ARG A 220 -2.51 -6.87 39.32
N PRO A 221 -1.29 -6.47 38.87
CA PRO A 221 -0.75 -5.15 39.13
C PRO A 221 -1.62 -4.03 38.53
N LEU A 222 -1.59 -2.83 39.12
CA LEU A 222 -2.27 -1.66 38.56
C LEU A 222 -1.61 -1.25 37.24
N CYS A 223 -2.41 -0.87 36.24
CA CYS A 223 -1.85 -0.33 34.99
C CYS A 223 -1.06 0.96 35.21
N LYS A 224 0.13 1.08 34.57
CA LYS A 224 0.98 2.29 34.60
C LYS A 224 0.29 3.59 34.12
N PHE A 225 -0.81 3.46 33.38
CA PHE A 225 -1.62 4.57 32.87
C PHE A 225 -2.99 4.73 33.57
N GLY A 226 -3.34 3.87 34.53
CA GLY A 226 -4.52 4.04 35.40
C GLY A 226 -5.86 4.23 34.65
N ALA A 227 -6.44 5.44 34.78
CA ALA A 227 -7.69 5.84 34.14
C ALA A 227 -7.53 6.22 32.66
N ASP A 228 -6.33 6.67 32.28
CA ASP A 228 -5.98 7.18 30.95
C ASP A 228 -5.40 6.08 30.03
N CYS A 229 -5.66 4.82 30.38
CA CYS A 229 -5.11 3.67 29.67
C CYS A 229 -5.75 3.48 28.28
N TYR A 230 -5.01 3.86 27.24
CA TYR A 230 -5.37 3.64 25.84
C TYR A 230 -5.34 2.15 25.40
N ARG A 231 -4.71 1.27 26.18
CA ARG A 231 -4.52 -0.15 25.86
C ARG A 231 -5.74 -0.99 26.29
N LYS A 232 -6.69 -1.17 25.36
CA LYS A 232 -7.94 -1.93 25.58
C LYS A 232 -7.85 -3.45 25.26
N ASN A 233 -6.63 -3.99 25.07
CA ASN A 233 -6.50 -5.36 24.55
C ASN A 233 -6.75 -6.43 25.64
N PRO A 234 -7.29 -7.63 25.30
CA PRO A 234 -7.66 -8.64 26.31
C PRO A 234 -6.51 -9.04 27.23
N TRP A 235 -5.32 -9.31 26.69
CA TRP A 235 -4.14 -9.69 27.47
C TRP A 235 -3.72 -8.60 28.46
N HIS A 236 -3.76 -7.33 28.05
CA HIS A 236 -3.46 -6.19 28.92
C HIS A 236 -4.51 -6.01 30.03
N LEU A 237 -5.77 -6.38 29.80
CA LEU A 237 -6.82 -6.39 30.82
C LEU A 237 -6.73 -7.64 31.73
N GLU A 238 -6.25 -8.77 31.21
CA GLU A 238 -5.95 -10.00 31.97
C GLU A 238 -4.66 -9.89 32.81
N GLU A 239 -3.69 -9.07 32.39
CA GLU A 239 -2.45 -8.81 33.14
C GLU A 239 -2.54 -7.59 34.08
N PHE A 240 -3.26 -6.52 33.72
CA PHE A 240 -3.30 -5.27 34.50
C PHE A 240 -4.71 -4.87 34.96
N TYR A 241 -4.80 -4.43 36.22
CA TYR A 241 -6.02 -3.93 36.85
C TYR A 241 -6.31 -2.47 36.46
N HIS A 242 -7.58 -2.17 36.21
CA HIS A 242 -8.07 -0.85 35.78
C HIS A 242 -9.35 -0.50 36.58
N PRO A 243 -9.27 0.25 37.69
CA PRO A 243 -10.43 0.52 38.56
C PRO A 243 -11.65 1.07 37.80
N HIS A 244 -11.41 2.05 36.93
CA HIS A 244 -12.43 2.74 36.14
C HIS A 244 -13.23 1.86 35.14
N LEU A 245 -12.77 0.63 34.87
CA LEU A 245 -13.45 -0.35 34.03
C LEU A 245 -14.22 -1.40 34.83
N GLU A 246 -13.78 -1.69 36.06
CA GLU A 246 -14.27 -2.84 36.84
C GLU A 246 -15.23 -2.42 37.98
N ASP A 247 -15.10 -1.19 38.49
CA ASP A 247 -15.99 -0.63 39.54
C ASP A 247 -17.40 -0.26 39.02
N LYS A 248 -17.82 -0.76 37.85
CA LYS A 248 -19.12 -0.44 37.19
C LYS A 248 -20.15 -1.56 37.16
N ASP A 249 -19.77 -2.81 37.39
CA ASP A 249 -20.69 -3.95 37.31
C ASP A 249 -21.38 -4.31 38.65
N ASP A 250 -20.95 -3.73 39.79
CA ASP A 250 -21.47 -4.06 41.13
C ASP A 250 -22.60 -3.14 41.63
N THR A 251 -23.61 -2.90 40.78
CA THR A 251 -24.93 -2.37 41.22
C THR A 251 -26.03 -3.36 40.85
N GLY A 252 -26.10 -4.45 41.63
CA GLY A 252 -26.82 -5.67 41.25
C GLY A 252 -28.36 -5.58 41.19
N ALA A 253 -28.93 -6.11 40.10
CA ALA A 253 -30.36 -6.37 39.95
C ALA A 253 -30.66 -7.88 40.09
N LYS A 254 -31.19 -8.29 41.24
CA LYS A 254 -31.51 -9.71 41.53
C LYS A 254 -32.64 -10.24 40.62
N ARG A 255 -32.38 -11.32 39.88
CA ARG A 255 -33.41 -12.34 39.55
C ARG A 255 -32.85 -13.74 39.80
N LYS A 256 -33.65 -14.60 40.42
CA LYS A 256 -33.28 -15.97 40.77
C LYS A 256 -33.24 -16.86 39.53
N SER A 257 -32.28 -17.77 39.48
CA SER A 257 -32.37 -19.02 38.73
C SER A 257 -32.88 -20.14 39.66
N GLU A 258 -33.97 -20.81 39.29
CA GLU A 258 -34.34 -22.12 39.85
C GLU A 258 -34.45 -23.11 38.68
N SER A 259 -33.91 -24.32 38.86
CA SER A 259 -33.70 -25.29 37.78
C SER A 259 -34.56 -26.54 37.96
N SER A 260 -35.21 -26.98 36.89
CA SER A 260 -35.70 -28.36 36.75
C SER A 260 -35.51 -28.85 35.31
N ASN A 261 -35.55 -30.17 35.12
CA ASN A 261 -35.12 -30.86 33.90
C ASN A 261 -36.13 -31.97 33.53
N SER A 262 -36.09 -32.47 32.29
CA SER A 262 -37.01 -33.48 31.67
C SER A 262 -38.46 -32.98 31.44
N THR A 263 -39.28 -33.53 30.52
CA THR A 263 -39.25 -34.85 29.84
C THR A 263 -39.81 -34.80 28.40
N SER A 264 -39.23 -35.63 27.52
CA SER A 264 -39.74 -36.29 26.28
C SER A 264 -41.11 -35.95 25.62
N GLU A 265 -41.05 -35.68 24.31
CA GLU A 265 -41.85 -36.26 23.19
C GLU A 265 -43.40 -36.07 23.07
N PRO A 266 -44.01 -36.30 21.87
CA PRO A 266 -43.50 -36.14 20.49
C PRO A 266 -44.45 -35.32 19.58
N ALA A 267 -43.95 -34.83 18.44
CA ALA A 267 -44.77 -34.19 17.39
C ALA A 267 -45.09 -35.17 16.24
N GLU A 268 -46.34 -35.15 15.74
CA GLU A 268 -46.82 -36.14 14.76
C GLU A 268 -46.59 -35.75 13.27
N LYS A 269 -46.63 -36.75 12.39
CA LYS A 269 -46.23 -36.67 10.98
C LYS A 269 -47.30 -36.03 10.09
N ARG A 270 -46.86 -35.21 9.13
CA ARG A 270 -47.40 -35.27 7.76
C ARG A 270 -46.30 -35.36 6.69
N ARG A 271 -46.22 -36.56 6.11
CA ARG A 271 -45.83 -36.83 4.70
C ARG A 271 -46.83 -36.11 3.77
N ARG A 272 -46.65 -35.93 2.45
CA ARG A 272 -45.82 -36.57 1.40
C ARG A 272 -45.70 -35.54 0.23
N GLU A 273 -44.80 -35.60 -0.75
CA GLU A 273 -43.77 -36.59 -1.11
C GLU A 273 -42.46 -35.90 -1.60
N THR A 274 -42.03 -36.15 -2.85
CA THR A 274 -40.75 -35.84 -3.49
C THR A 274 -40.94 -35.61 -4.99
N ASP A 275 -40.07 -34.82 -5.61
CA ASP A 275 -39.36 -35.27 -6.83
C ASP A 275 -37.92 -34.73 -6.81
N SER A 276 -37.14 -34.99 -7.87
CA SER A 276 -35.72 -35.27 -7.77
C SER A 276 -34.89 -34.58 -8.88
N GLY A 277 -33.66 -34.19 -8.53
CA GLY A 277 -32.73 -33.51 -9.44
C GLY A 277 -31.39 -33.23 -8.76
N SER A 278 -30.40 -34.10 -9.00
CA SER A 278 -29.14 -34.08 -8.25
C SER A 278 -28.16 -33.03 -8.77
N SER A 279 -27.61 -32.21 -7.87
CA SER A 279 -26.21 -31.82 -7.92
C SER A 279 -25.70 -31.45 -6.52
N MET A 280 -24.65 -32.14 -6.05
CA MET A 280 -24.07 -31.92 -4.72
C MET A 280 -23.29 -30.59 -4.65
N ARG A 281 -23.97 -29.49 -4.33
CA ARG A 281 -23.29 -28.31 -3.77
C ARG A 281 -22.96 -28.60 -2.30
N LYS A 282 -21.67 -28.60 -1.95
CA LYS A 282 -21.22 -28.75 -0.56
C LYS A 282 -21.89 -27.67 0.30
N GLY A 283 -22.62 -28.07 1.33
CA GLY A 283 -23.23 -27.14 2.27
C GLY A 283 -22.16 -26.31 2.98
N SER A 284 -22.43 -25.03 3.21
CA SER A 284 -21.52 -24.13 3.93
C SER A 284 -21.40 -24.61 5.38
N ALA A 285 -20.27 -25.25 5.71
CA ALA A 285 -19.93 -25.56 7.09
C ALA A 285 -19.72 -24.23 7.85
N SER A 286 -20.11 -24.18 9.13
CA SER A 286 -19.97 -22.97 9.93
C SER A 286 -18.48 -22.70 10.23
N ASN A 287 -17.86 -21.79 9.48
CA ASN A 287 -16.44 -21.43 9.54
C ASN A 287 -15.93 -20.98 10.93
N LYS A 288 -16.80 -20.80 11.93
CA LYS A 288 -16.49 -20.40 13.31
C LYS A 288 -15.43 -21.27 14.00
N ASN A 289 -15.26 -22.53 13.58
CA ASN A 289 -14.31 -23.48 14.19
C ASN A 289 -13.03 -23.72 13.35
N MET A 290 -12.81 -22.99 12.24
CA MET A 290 -11.64 -23.22 11.39
C MET A 290 -10.37 -22.53 11.91
N THR A 291 -9.30 -23.31 12.13
CA THR A 291 -7.96 -22.79 12.40
C THR A 291 -7.50 -21.87 11.26
N PHE A 292 -6.75 -20.80 11.56
CA PHE A 292 -6.38 -19.80 10.56
C PHE A 292 -5.73 -20.33 9.27
N PRO A 293 -4.80 -21.31 9.27
CA PRO A 293 -4.25 -21.87 8.01
C PRO A 293 -5.33 -22.47 7.10
N ALA A 294 -6.39 -23.03 7.68
CA ALA A 294 -7.53 -23.55 6.92
C ALA A 294 -8.42 -22.42 6.38
N ARG A 295 -8.55 -21.30 7.12
CA ARG A 295 -9.23 -20.08 6.64
C ARG A 295 -8.45 -19.42 5.50
N LEU A 296 -7.11 -19.38 5.60
CA LEU A 296 -6.21 -18.92 4.54
C LEU A 296 -6.34 -19.80 3.29
N ALA A 297 -6.24 -21.12 3.43
CA ALA A 297 -6.44 -22.05 2.31
C ALA A 297 -7.82 -21.89 1.65
N ALA A 298 -8.89 -21.68 2.43
CA ALA A 298 -10.25 -21.44 1.94
C ALA A 298 -10.49 -20.04 1.36
N SER A 299 -9.55 -19.10 1.52
CA SER A 299 -9.61 -17.75 0.92
C SER A 299 -8.89 -17.64 -0.44
N SER A 300 -8.22 -18.72 -0.85
CA SER A 300 -7.61 -18.84 -2.18
C SER A 300 -8.70 -18.79 -3.26
N PRO A 301 -8.51 -18.08 -4.39
CA PRO A 301 -7.26 -17.47 -4.85
C PRO A 301 -7.00 -16.04 -4.33
N PHE A 302 -7.98 -15.39 -3.71
CA PHE A 302 -7.91 -13.96 -3.37
C PHE A 302 -7.01 -13.62 -2.17
N ASN A 303 -6.99 -14.49 -1.15
CA ASN A 303 -6.26 -14.34 0.11
C ASN A 303 -6.42 -12.97 0.80
N PHE A 304 -7.59 -12.34 0.64
CA PHE A 304 -7.91 -11.03 1.19
C PHE A 304 -8.67 -11.15 2.52
N PHE A 305 -8.09 -10.56 3.57
CA PHE A 305 -8.61 -10.53 4.94
C PHE A 305 -8.79 -9.09 5.44
N VAL A 306 -9.58 -8.98 6.49
CA VAL A 306 -9.77 -7.77 7.30
C VAL A 306 -9.48 -8.08 8.78
N ASN A 307 -9.34 -7.10 9.66
CA ASN A 307 -9.19 -7.36 11.10
C ASN A 307 -10.54 -7.50 11.81
N LYS A 308 -10.54 -8.17 12.96
CA LYS A 308 -11.64 -8.10 13.95
C LYS A 308 -11.57 -6.77 14.72
N SER A 309 -12.71 -6.13 14.93
CA SER A 309 -12.84 -5.00 15.87
C SER A 309 -13.03 -5.52 17.29
N TYR A 310 -12.43 -4.86 18.28
CA TYR A 310 -12.64 -5.18 19.69
C TYR A 310 -14.00 -4.68 20.18
N SER A 311 -14.41 -3.47 19.81
CA SER A 311 -15.69 -2.86 20.20
C SER A 311 -16.90 -3.47 19.49
N VAL A 312 -16.77 -3.87 18.21
CA VAL A 312 -17.88 -4.43 17.41
C VAL A 312 -17.71 -5.94 17.25
N LYS A 313 -18.29 -6.71 18.18
CA LYS A 313 -18.11 -8.18 18.29
C LYS A 313 -18.66 -8.95 17.09
N GLU A 314 -19.62 -8.38 16.37
CA GLU A 314 -20.21 -8.94 15.15
C GLU A 314 -19.16 -9.12 14.02
N THR A 315 -18.08 -8.32 14.04
CA THR A 315 -16.94 -8.51 13.13
C THR A 315 -16.16 -9.81 13.37
N HIS A 316 -16.39 -10.50 14.49
CA HIS A 316 -15.72 -11.77 14.80
C HIS A 316 -16.35 -12.96 14.07
N GLU A 317 -17.55 -12.79 13.51
CA GLU A 317 -18.29 -13.83 12.79
C GLU A 317 -17.96 -13.88 11.29
N ASP A 318 -17.44 -12.78 10.73
CA ASP A 318 -16.95 -12.72 9.34
C ASP A 318 -15.69 -13.62 9.22
N PRO A 319 -15.70 -14.68 8.40
CA PRO A 319 -14.66 -15.71 8.40
C PRO A 319 -13.31 -15.19 7.90
N LEU A 320 -13.32 -14.14 7.09
CA LEU A 320 -12.13 -13.44 6.56
C LEU A 320 -11.60 -12.39 7.56
N SER A 321 -11.98 -12.49 8.85
CA SER A 321 -11.53 -11.59 9.91
C SER A 321 -10.40 -12.21 10.73
N LEU A 322 -9.23 -11.58 10.74
CA LEU A 322 -8.04 -12.04 11.47
C LEU A 322 -7.68 -11.16 12.68
N VAL A 323 -6.76 -11.66 13.49
CA VAL A 323 -6.02 -10.93 14.55
C VAL A 323 -4.52 -11.12 14.32
N PHE A 324 -3.65 -10.26 14.87
CA PHE A 324 -2.20 -10.36 14.63
C PHE A 324 -1.62 -11.78 14.86
N PRO A 325 -1.94 -12.51 15.94
CA PRO A 325 -1.39 -13.86 16.15
C PRO A 325 -1.85 -14.92 15.13
N ASP A 326 -2.90 -14.67 14.33
CA ASP A 326 -3.23 -15.53 13.19
C ASP A 326 -2.07 -15.58 12.18
N LEU A 327 -1.39 -14.45 11.94
CA LEU A 327 -0.26 -14.34 11.00
C LEU A 327 1.01 -15.05 11.49
N LEU A 328 1.13 -15.26 12.81
CA LEU A 328 2.24 -15.95 13.46
C LEU A 328 1.90 -17.41 13.83
N HIS A 329 0.76 -17.92 13.36
CA HIS A 329 0.25 -19.23 13.75
C HIS A 329 1.19 -20.37 13.27
N PRO A 330 1.71 -21.25 14.15
CA PRO A 330 2.86 -22.12 13.85
C PRO A 330 2.64 -23.15 12.72
N LYS A 331 1.39 -23.49 12.40
CA LYS A 331 1.06 -24.29 11.19
C LYS A 331 1.16 -23.53 9.85
N LEU A 332 1.67 -22.30 9.84
CA LEU A 332 2.02 -21.55 8.61
C LEU A 332 3.47 -21.79 8.15
N GLY A 333 4.28 -22.41 9.00
CA GLY A 333 5.73 -22.62 8.86
C GLY A 333 6.46 -22.29 10.18
N GLU A 334 7.64 -22.85 10.44
CA GLU A 334 8.50 -22.39 11.54
C GLU A 334 9.28 -21.15 11.09
N ILE A 335 9.02 -19.99 11.71
CA ILE A 335 9.70 -18.74 11.35
C ILE A 335 11.18 -18.80 11.73
N VAL A 336 12.06 -18.47 10.79
CA VAL A 336 13.51 -18.33 10.94
C VAL A 336 13.85 -16.86 11.19
N GLU A 337 13.39 -15.98 10.30
CA GLU A 337 13.63 -14.53 10.36
C GLU A 337 12.41 -13.74 9.85
N SER A 338 12.30 -12.44 10.16
CA SER A 338 11.20 -11.61 9.62
C SER A 338 11.53 -10.14 9.42
N VAL A 339 10.81 -9.49 8.50
CA VAL A 339 10.78 -8.04 8.29
C VAL A 339 9.40 -7.47 8.61
N GLN A 340 9.40 -6.29 9.21
CA GLN A 340 8.24 -5.44 9.45
C GLN A 340 8.53 -4.05 8.87
N LEU A 341 8.02 -3.75 7.68
CA LEU A 341 8.04 -2.39 7.12
C LEU A 341 6.76 -1.67 7.53
N ASN A 342 6.86 -0.53 8.22
CA ASN A 342 5.69 0.22 8.65
C ASN A 342 5.92 1.75 8.80
N PHE A 343 4.83 2.51 8.98
CA PHE A 343 4.90 3.93 9.35
C PHE A 343 5.07 4.09 10.86
N MET A 344 4.06 3.74 11.67
CA MET A 344 4.10 3.79 13.14
C MET A 344 4.27 2.39 13.74
N VAL A 345 5.09 2.28 14.79
CA VAL A 345 5.36 1.03 15.52
C VAL A 345 5.36 1.27 17.04
N ASP A 346 4.45 0.64 17.78
CA ASP A 346 4.57 0.39 19.22
C ASP A 346 5.34 -0.94 19.37
N LEU A 347 6.62 -0.85 19.77
CA LEU A 347 7.49 -2.02 19.85
C LEU A 347 7.07 -2.97 20.98
N GLU A 348 6.45 -2.46 22.05
CA GLU A 348 5.91 -3.28 23.15
C GLU A 348 4.72 -4.11 22.66
N PHE A 349 3.82 -3.50 21.85
CA PHE A 349 2.73 -4.20 21.16
C PHE A 349 3.25 -5.24 20.15
N LEU A 350 4.22 -4.89 19.31
CA LEU A 350 4.79 -5.80 18.31
C LEU A 350 5.42 -7.03 18.98
N MET A 351 6.27 -6.82 19.97
CA MET A 351 6.97 -7.90 20.66
C MET A 351 6.05 -8.73 21.57
N THR A 352 4.97 -8.15 22.09
CA THR A 352 3.90 -8.92 22.77
C THR A 352 3.26 -9.94 21.81
N ASN A 353 3.00 -9.57 20.55
CA ASN A 353 2.47 -10.51 19.56
C ASN A 353 3.50 -11.57 19.15
N TYR A 354 4.78 -11.20 18.97
CA TYR A 354 5.86 -12.16 18.70
C TYR A 354 6.04 -13.17 19.84
N LYS A 355 5.93 -12.73 21.10
CA LYS A 355 5.92 -13.60 22.30
C LYS A 355 4.70 -14.53 22.33
N ALA A 356 3.52 -14.05 21.94
CA ALA A 356 2.33 -14.90 21.80
C ALA A 356 2.51 -15.97 20.70
N GLY A 357 3.25 -15.64 19.63
CA GLY A 357 3.71 -16.58 18.59
C GLY A 357 4.87 -17.49 19.01
N LYS A 358 5.53 -17.23 20.13
CA LYS A 358 6.76 -17.89 20.62
C LYS A 358 7.97 -17.74 19.66
N ILE A 359 8.08 -16.56 19.05
CA ILE A 359 9.13 -16.20 18.09
C ILE A 359 9.91 -14.94 18.52
N GLU A 360 9.77 -14.48 19.76
CA GLU A 360 10.41 -13.26 20.29
C GLU A 360 11.95 -13.29 20.31
N SER A 361 12.54 -14.49 20.14
CA SER A 361 13.98 -14.74 20.04
C SER A 361 14.48 -14.94 18.61
N LYS A 362 13.58 -14.99 17.61
CA LYS A 362 13.94 -15.05 16.18
C LYS A 362 14.29 -13.63 15.70
N PRO A 363 15.25 -13.42 14.79
CA PRO A 363 15.64 -12.08 14.41
C PRO A 363 14.51 -11.34 13.66
N LEU A 364 14.43 -10.03 13.91
CA LEU A 364 13.39 -9.15 13.38
C LEU A 364 14.01 -7.83 12.91
N LEU A 365 13.81 -7.50 11.63
CA LEU A 365 14.10 -6.20 11.06
C LEU A 365 12.84 -5.32 11.06
N VAL A 366 12.89 -4.14 11.69
CA VAL A 366 11.81 -3.15 11.69
C VAL A 366 12.23 -1.90 10.91
N MET A 367 11.62 -1.67 9.75
CA MET A 367 11.83 -0.46 8.95
C MET A 367 10.70 0.53 9.24
N TYR A 368 10.99 1.63 9.96
CA TYR A 368 9.94 2.49 10.54
C TYR A 368 10.06 3.97 10.14
N GLY A 369 8.94 4.70 10.16
CA GLY A 369 8.91 6.17 10.08
C GLY A 369 8.90 6.83 11.46
N GLN A 370 8.05 6.32 12.35
CA GLN A 370 7.87 6.69 13.75
C GLN A 370 7.80 5.43 14.62
N MET A 371 8.30 5.48 15.85
CA MET A 371 8.36 4.33 16.75
C MET A 371 8.28 4.75 18.22
N GLU A 372 7.54 3.97 19.01
CA GLU A 372 7.51 4.00 20.47
C GLU A 372 8.17 2.72 21.04
N GLY A 373 8.76 2.84 22.23
CA GLY A 373 9.54 1.77 22.87
C GLY A 373 11.04 1.85 22.57
N ASN A 374 11.82 1.04 23.29
CA ASN A 374 13.28 1.03 23.25
C ASN A 374 13.81 -0.27 22.62
N PRO A 375 14.45 -0.23 21.42
CA PRO A 375 14.99 -1.44 20.79
C PRO A 375 16.01 -2.20 21.64
N ARG A 376 16.71 -1.53 22.57
CA ARG A 376 17.69 -2.18 23.46
C ARG A 376 17.06 -3.19 24.43
N ASP A 377 15.74 -3.12 24.63
CA ASP A 377 15.00 -4.07 25.48
C ASP A 377 14.77 -5.43 24.75
N TYR A 378 15.05 -5.49 23.44
CA TYR A 378 14.75 -6.65 22.58
C TYR A 378 15.98 -7.03 21.71
N PRO A 379 16.96 -7.80 22.24
CA PRO A 379 18.25 -8.03 21.56
C PRO A 379 18.20 -8.75 20.20
N ALA A 380 17.06 -9.35 19.82
CA ALA A 380 16.85 -9.96 18.50
C ALA A 380 16.32 -8.97 17.44
N VAL A 381 16.09 -7.70 17.80
CA VAL A 381 15.39 -6.72 16.96
C VAL A 381 16.33 -5.62 16.47
N THR A 382 16.43 -5.48 15.15
CA THR A 382 17.09 -4.36 14.47
C THR A 382 16.04 -3.34 14.02
N CYS A 383 16.01 -2.16 14.62
CA CYS A 383 15.11 -1.08 14.22
C CYS A 383 15.86 -0.01 13.40
N THR A 384 15.48 0.15 12.14
CA THR A 384 16.09 1.11 11.20
C THR A 384 15.06 2.16 10.77
N LYS A 385 15.33 3.44 11.09
CA LYS A 385 14.47 4.56 10.68
C LYS A 385 14.66 4.83 9.19
N VAL A 386 13.56 4.91 8.44
CA VAL A 386 13.57 5.27 7.03
C VAL A 386 13.61 6.80 6.90
N ASN A 387 14.77 7.32 6.50
CA ASN A 387 14.92 8.72 6.11
C ASN A 387 14.37 8.93 4.69
N LEU A 388 13.82 10.11 4.42
CA LEU A 388 13.06 10.41 3.20
C LEU A 388 13.72 11.58 2.45
N PRO A 389 13.98 11.46 1.13
CA PRO A 389 14.75 12.47 0.39
C PRO A 389 13.96 13.73 0.02
N PHE A 390 12.64 13.77 0.24
CA PHE A 390 11.79 14.89 -0.13
C PHE A 390 10.88 15.33 1.03
N GLN A 391 10.72 16.63 1.20
CA GLN A 391 9.72 17.21 2.09
C GLN A 391 8.31 16.68 1.76
N TYR A 392 7.48 16.49 2.79
CA TYR A 392 6.13 15.92 2.71
C TYR A 392 6.06 14.49 2.11
N GLY A 393 7.19 13.80 2.00
CA GLY A 393 7.23 12.35 1.81
C GLY A 393 7.00 11.60 3.13
N THR A 394 6.51 10.36 3.04
CA THR A 394 6.27 9.48 4.19
C THR A 394 6.76 8.06 3.89
N HIS A 395 7.36 7.39 4.87
CA HIS A 395 7.51 5.92 4.80
C HIS A 395 6.19 5.30 5.23
N HIS A 396 5.31 5.03 4.26
CA HIS A 396 3.91 4.72 4.53
C HIS A 396 3.52 3.28 4.22
N THR A 397 4.36 2.55 3.48
CA THR A 397 4.36 1.09 3.31
C THR A 397 4.12 0.32 4.59
N LYS A 398 3.31 -0.74 4.48
CA LYS A 398 2.86 -1.62 5.57
C LYS A 398 2.91 -3.06 5.08
N MET A 399 4.05 -3.72 5.32
CA MET A 399 4.36 -5.02 4.75
C MET A 399 5.17 -5.88 5.72
N MET A 400 4.77 -7.15 5.85
CA MET A 400 5.52 -8.17 6.59
C MET A 400 6.15 -9.15 5.60
N ILE A 401 7.35 -9.62 5.93
CA ILE A 401 8.00 -10.74 5.23
C ILE A 401 8.41 -11.75 6.30
N PHE A 402 8.04 -13.02 6.11
CA PHE A 402 8.40 -14.12 7.00
C PHE A 402 9.22 -15.14 6.20
N GLU A 403 10.47 -15.35 6.61
CA GLU A 403 11.27 -16.50 6.16
C GLU A 403 10.98 -17.66 7.12
N TYR A 404 10.47 -18.76 6.58
CA TYR A 404 10.29 -20.02 7.29
C TYR A 404 11.41 -21.02 6.91
N THR A 405 11.52 -22.12 7.65
CA THR A 405 12.53 -23.17 7.41
C THR A 405 12.49 -23.80 6.02
N ASP A 406 11.32 -23.85 5.37
CA ASP A 406 11.08 -24.46 4.05
C ASP A 406 10.58 -23.47 2.97
N SER A 407 10.11 -22.29 3.37
CA SER A 407 9.29 -21.41 2.53
C SER A 407 9.37 -19.94 2.97
N LEU A 408 8.82 -19.03 2.16
CA LEU A 408 8.73 -17.60 2.46
C LEU A 408 7.29 -17.12 2.23
N ARG A 409 6.85 -16.10 2.99
CA ARG A 409 5.54 -15.46 2.82
C ARG A 409 5.64 -13.95 2.93
N VAL A 410 4.87 -13.26 2.10
CA VAL A 410 4.72 -11.80 2.08
C VAL A 410 3.29 -11.45 2.50
N VAL A 411 3.14 -10.46 3.37
CA VAL A 411 1.83 -9.91 3.78
C VAL A 411 1.82 -8.42 3.50
N VAL A 412 0.94 -7.96 2.63
CA VAL A 412 0.76 -6.52 2.34
C VAL A 412 -0.54 -6.07 3.03
N HIS A 413 -0.46 -5.06 3.88
CA HIS A 413 -1.58 -4.68 4.76
C HIS A 413 -1.72 -3.17 4.91
N THR A 414 -2.71 -2.71 5.68
CA THR A 414 -2.97 -1.29 5.90
C THR A 414 -2.80 -0.83 7.35
N ALA A 415 -2.64 -1.76 8.29
CA ALA A 415 -2.47 -1.47 9.71
C ALA A 415 -1.07 -0.97 10.07
N ASN A 416 -1.00 0.12 10.84
CA ASN A 416 0.18 0.47 11.63
C ASN A 416 0.45 -0.60 12.71
N LEU A 417 1.67 -0.75 13.20
CA LEU A 417 2.00 -1.72 14.25
C LEU A 417 1.72 -1.14 15.64
N VAL A 418 0.48 -0.68 15.85
CA VAL A 418 0.01 -0.06 17.11
C VAL A 418 -1.36 -0.61 17.51
N PRO A 419 -1.70 -0.65 18.82
CA PRO A 419 -2.96 -1.22 19.31
C PRO A 419 -4.24 -0.71 18.61
N SER A 420 -4.38 0.61 18.45
CA SER A 420 -5.59 1.25 17.90
C SER A 420 -5.92 0.77 16.49
N ASP A 421 -4.90 0.64 15.64
CA ASP A 421 -5.03 0.24 14.24
C ASP A 421 -5.49 -1.21 14.09
N TRP A 422 -5.05 -2.12 14.97
CA TRP A 422 -5.43 -3.54 14.91
C TRP A 422 -6.76 -3.84 15.60
N TYR A 423 -7.15 -3.03 16.59
CA TYR A 423 -8.32 -3.31 17.42
C TYR A 423 -9.58 -2.52 17.05
N GLU A 424 -9.51 -1.29 16.54
CA GLU A 424 -10.74 -0.47 16.38
C GLU A 424 -10.91 0.20 15.00
N LYS A 425 -9.90 0.12 14.12
CA LYS A 425 -10.00 0.58 12.73
C LYS A 425 -10.26 -0.59 11.78
N THR A 426 -10.96 -0.36 10.67
CA THR A 426 -11.10 -1.35 9.59
C THR A 426 -9.84 -1.34 8.74
N GLN A 427 -9.12 -2.46 8.74
CA GLN A 427 -7.87 -2.68 8.01
C GLN A 427 -8.04 -3.80 6.98
N GLY A 428 -7.20 -3.80 5.94
CA GLY A 428 -7.10 -4.89 4.97
C GLY A 428 -5.73 -5.56 4.99
N TYR A 429 -5.70 -6.84 4.62
CA TYR A 429 -4.51 -7.69 4.54
C TYR A 429 -4.63 -8.57 3.29
N TRP A 430 -3.60 -8.61 2.46
CA TRP A 430 -3.39 -9.67 1.49
C TRP A 430 -2.22 -10.54 1.96
N ILE A 431 -2.38 -11.85 1.84
CA ILE A 431 -1.44 -12.84 2.35
C ILE A 431 -1.01 -13.72 1.19
N SER A 432 0.28 -13.80 0.91
CA SER A 432 0.77 -14.63 -0.18
C SER A 432 0.57 -16.13 0.10
N PRO A 433 0.58 -16.97 -0.96
CA PRO A 433 0.92 -18.38 -0.82
C PRO A 433 2.22 -18.60 -0.03
N ALA A 434 2.47 -19.82 0.41
CA ALA A 434 3.82 -20.21 0.81
C ALA A 434 4.66 -20.37 -0.46
N PHE A 435 5.73 -19.60 -0.58
CA PHE A 435 6.71 -19.69 -1.65
C PHE A 435 7.79 -20.69 -1.22
N PRO A 436 7.88 -21.91 -1.79
CA PRO A 436 8.86 -22.90 -1.34
C PRO A 436 10.28 -22.46 -1.72
N ARG A 437 11.29 -22.93 -1.00
CA ARG A 437 12.69 -22.68 -1.36
C ARG A 437 13.04 -23.36 -2.70
N LEU A 438 13.78 -22.65 -3.56
CA LEU A 438 14.34 -23.19 -4.80
C LEU A 438 15.50 -24.15 -4.48
N GLU A 439 15.69 -25.16 -5.34
CA GLU A 439 16.81 -26.10 -5.22
C GLU A 439 18.16 -25.38 -5.29
N ASP A 440 19.14 -25.83 -4.50
CA ASP A 440 20.44 -25.18 -4.44
C ASP A 440 21.14 -25.22 -5.81
N GLY A 441 21.59 -24.05 -6.28
CA GLY A 441 22.08 -23.81 -7.64
C GLY A 441 21.07 -23.10 -8.56
N LYS A 442 19.75 -23.26 -8.34
CA LYS A 442 18.69 -22.59 -9.12
C LYS A 442 18.30 -21.23 -8.50
N ALA A 443 19.30 -20.37 -8.32
CA ALA A 443 19.17 -19.06 -7.65
C ALA A 443 19.50 -17.87 -8.59
N GLY A 444 19.26 -18.03 -9.88
CA GLY A 444 19.34 -16.97 -10.88
C GLY A 444 18.33 -15.85 -10.62
N LEU A 445 18.58 -14.66 -11.19
CA LEU A 445 17.82 -13.44 -10.92
C LEU A 445 16.31 -13.56 -11.23
N LEU A 446 15.93 -14.48 -12.12
CA LEU A 446 14.58 -14.69 -12.64
C LEU A 446 14.00 -16.09 -12.33
N ASP A 447 14.76 -16.97 -11.67
CA ASP A 447 14.28 -18.32 -11.33
C ASP A 447 13.10 -18.21 -10.36
N GLY A 448 12.04 -18.99 -10.57
CA GLY A 448 10.83 -18.92 -9.75
C GLY A 448 10.13 -17.54 -9.76
N GLU A 449 10.22 -16.77 -10.84
CA GLU A 449 9.43 -15.54 -11.04
C GLU A 449 7.95 -15.86 -11.30
N SER A 450 7.04 -14.97 -10.90
CA SER A 450 5.60 -15.19 -11.05
C SER A 450 5.07 -14.75 -12.44
N PRO A 451 3.91 -15.26 -12.89
CA PRO A 451 3.20 -14.74 -14.07
C PRO A 451 2.84 -13.25 -13.99
N THR A 452 2.86 -12.68 -12.77
CA THR A 452 2.61 -11.27 -12.45
C THR A 452 3.87 -10.42 -12.29
N ARG A 453 5.07 -11.02 -12.41
CA ARG A 453 6.41 -10.44 -12.19
C ARG A 453 6.68 -9.95 -10.76
N PHE A 454 5.94 -10.48 -9.78
CA PHE A 454 5.94 -10.06 -8.37
C PHE A 454 7.30 -10.19 -7.70
N LYS A 455 8.08 -11.24 -8.01
CA LYS A 455 9.35 -11.52 -7.32
C LYS A 455 10.37 -10.43 -7.59
N ARG A 456 10.60 -10.11 -8.87
CA ARG A 456 11.52 -9.02 -9.22
C ARG A 456 10.93 -7.66 -8.87
N ASP A 457 9.62 -7.43 -9.02
CA ASP A 457 9.03 -6.13 -8.64
C ASP A 457 9.18 -5.85 -7.13
N LEU A 458 9.11 -6.88 -6.27
CA LEU A 458 9.42 -6.78 -4.84
C LEU A 458 10.93 -6.60 -4.58
N VAL A 459 11.81 -7.25 -5.35
CA VAL A 459 13.28 -7.08 -5.25
C VAL A 459 13.70 -5.67 -5.65
N ASP A 460 13.18 -5.13 -6.76
CA ASP A 460 13.33 -3.74 -7.19
C ASP A 460 12.82 -2.79 -6.09
N TYR A 461 11.70 -3.13 -5.45
CA TYR A 461 11.12 -2.32 -4.38
C TYR A 461 12.01 -2.28 -3.13
N LEU A 462 12.45 -3.42 -2.60
CA LEU A 462 13.32 -3.44 -1.41
C LEU A 462 14.71 -2.84 -1.68
N THR A 463 15.25 -2.98 -2.88
CA THR A 463 16.53 -2.37 -3.25
C THR A 463 16.43 -0.86 -3.45
N SER A 464 15.25 -0.32 -3.81
CA SER A 464 15.03 1.14 -3.95
C SER A 464 15.31 1.94 -2.67
N TYR A 465 15.20 1.31 -1.49
CA TYR A 465 15.54 1.91 -0.19
C TYR A 465 17.02 2.23 -0.01
N LYS A 466 17.92 1.65 -0.82
CA LYS A 466 19.39 1.71 -0.68
C LYS A 466 19.92 1.29 0.72
N ALA A 467 19.13 0.56 1.49
CA ALA A 467 19.48 0.09 2.83
C ALA A 467 20.17 -1.29 2.79
N PRO A 468 21.28 -1.51 3.52
CA PRO A 468 21.98 -2.81 3.54
C PRO A 468 21.09 -3.98 3.98
N ASP A 469 20.26 -3.81 5.01
CA ASP A 469 19.40 -4.88 5.51
C ASP A 469 18.34 -5.31 4.50
N LEU A 470 17.67 -4.36 3.85
CA LEU A 470 16.72 -4.66 2.78
C LEU A 470 17.40 -5.17 1.51
N THR A 471 18.66 -4.80 1.28
CA THR A 471 19.49 -5.40 0.23
C THR A 471 19.78 -6.87 0.54
N ARG A 472 20.10 -7.23 1.79
CA ARG A 472 20.21 -8.64 2.21
C ARG A 472 18.89 -9.39 2.03
N TRP A 473 17.77 -8.80 2.43
CA TRP A 473 16.45 -9.40 2.27
C TRP A 473 16.04 -9.59 0.79
N SER A 474 16.47 -8.72 -0.12
CA SER A 474 16.26 -8.93 -1.55
C SER A 474 17.04 -10.15 -2.09
N HIS A 475 18.19 -10.48 -1.49
CA HIS A 475 18.94 -11.72 -1.78
C HIS A 475 18.34 -12.97 -1.12
N ILE A 476 17.66 -12.83 0.03
CA ILE A 476 16.85 -13.92 0.62
C ILE A 476 15.70 -14.27 -0.33
N ILE A 477 14.91 -13.29 -0.75
CA ILE A 477 13.75 -13.46 -1.64
C ILE A 477 14.12 -14.17 -2.95
N ARG A 478 15.32 -13.93 -3.49
CA ARG A 478 15.82 -14.62 -4.70
C ARG A 478 15.89 -16.16 -4.55
N LYS A 479 16.00 -16.69 -3.34
CA LYS A 479 16.07 -18.14 -3.06
C LYS A 479 14.71 -18.87 -3.07
N TYR A 480 13.59 -18.16 -3.22
CA TYR A 480 12.24 -18.74 -3.07
C TYR A 480 11.44 -18.67 -4.38
N ASP A 481 10.55 -19.64 -4.59
CA ASP A 481 9.73 -19.77 -5.79
C ASP A 481 8.38 -19.05 -5.65
N PHE A 482 8.21 -17.99 -6.44
CA PHE A 482 7.01 -17.15 -6.50
C PHE A 482 6.08 -17.51 -7.67
N THR A 483 6.33 -18.60 -8.42
CA THR A 483 5.46 -19.02 -9.56
C THR A 483 3.97 -19.13 -9.18
N SER A 484 3.67 -19.49 -7.94
CA SER A 484 2.31 -19.55 -7.38
C SER A 484 1.66 -18.18 -7.09
N CYS A 485 2.38 -17.07 -7.23
CA CYS A 485 1.87 -15.73 -6.95
C CYS A 485 0.96 -15.22 -8.08
N ASN A 486 -0.29 -14.90 -7.72
CA ASN A 486 -1.38 -14.50 -8.60
C ASN A 486 -1.77 -13.01 -8.49
N ALA A 487 -1.06 -12.24 -7.65
CA ALA A 487 -1.25 -10.79 -7.49
C ALA A 487 -0.10 -10.02 -8.16
N VAL A 488 -0.35 -8.80 -8.65
CA VAL A 488 0.70 -7.89 -9.15
C VAL A 488 1.13 -6.96 -8.02
N PHE A 489 2.43 -6.85 -7.77
CA PHE A 489 2.96 -5.87 -6.79
C PHE A 489 2.87 -4.44 -7.35
N VAL A 490 2.34 -3.51 -6.56
CA VAL A 490 2.22 -2.08 -6.90
C VAL A 490 2.83 -1.27 -5.77
N GLY A 491 4.11 -0.91 -5.93
CA GLY A 491 4.84 -0.06 -5.00
C GLY A 491 4.98 1.38 -5.51
N SER A 492 5.23 2.30 -4.58
CA SER A 492 5.75 3.64 -4.86
C SER A 492 7.08 3.80 -4.14
N SER A 493 8.11 4.26 -4.85
CA SER A 493 9.40 4.68 -4.27
C SER A 493 9.56 6.18 -4.47
N PRO A 494 10.01 6.94 -3.45
CA PRO A 494 10.41 8.33 -3.63
C PRO A 494 11.43 8.45 -4.77
N GLY A 495 11.21 9.41 -5.68
CA GLY A 495 12.15 9.67 -6.77
C GLY A 495 11.53 10.36 -7.98
N TYR A 496 12.42 10.72 -8.90
CA TYR A 496 12.12 11.31 -10.19
C TYR A 496 12.27 10.26 -11.30
N HIS A 497 11.18 9.65 -11.71
CA HIS A 497 11.19 8.44 -12.53
C HIS A 497 10.89 8.77 -14.01
N ALA A 498 11.87 8.57 -14.88
CA ALA A 498 11.77 8.79 -16.33
C ALA A 498 11.91 7.47 -17.12
N GLY A 499 11.75 7.52 -18.44
CA GLY A 499 11.90 6.35 -19.33
C GLY A 499 11.04 5.15 -18.88
N GLU A 500 11.62 3.94 -18.90
CA GLU A 500 10.95 2.73 -18.38
C GLU A 500 10.71 2.75 -16.87
N HIS A 501 11.51 3.49 -16.10
CA HIS A 501 11.40 3.53 -14.63
C HIS A 501 10.11 4.22 -14.17
N LYS A 502 9.55 5.14 -14.99
CA LYS A 502 8.20 5.70 -14.79
C LYS A 502 7.14 4.62 -14.64
N ASP A 503 7.26 3.54 -15.39
CA ASP A 503 6.32 2.42 -15.46
C ASP A 503 6.54 1.38 -14.34
N LYS A 504 7.53 1.55 -13.46
CA LYS A 504 7.80 0.68 -12.30
C LYS A 504 6.97 1.04 -11.06
N TRP A 505 6.57 2.30 -10.90
CA TRP A 505 6.02 2.82 -9.63
C TRP A 505 4.66 3.51 -9.75
N GLY A 506 3.98 3.65 -8.60
CA GLY A 506 2.83 4.51 -8.43
C GLY A 506 1.66 4.22 -9.38
N HIS A 507 0.97 5.27 -9.83
CA HIS A 507 -0.22 5.10 -10.68
C HIS A 507 0.14 4.54 -12.06
N MET A 508 1.36 4.79 -12.55
CA MET A 508 1.86 4.26 -13.83
C MET A 508 2.13 2.75 -13.77
N LYS A 509 2.62 2.21 -12.65
CA LYS A 509 2.70 0.75 -12.42
C LYS A 509 1.32 0.08 -12.50
N ALA A 510 0.33 0.66 -11.82
CA ALA A 510 -1.05 0.17 -11.88
C ALA A 510 -1.59 0.24 -13.31
N ARG A 511 -1.40 1.37 -14.01
CA ARG A 511 -1.78 1.55 -15.42
C ARG A 511 -1.17 0.49 -16.34
N LYS A 512 0.13 0.22 -16.21
CA LYS A 512 0.84 -0.79 -17.00
C LYS A 512 0.26 -2.18 -16.77
N ALA A 513 0.08 -2.58 -15.51
CA ALA A 513 -0.48 -3.87 -15.14
C ALA A 513 -1.93 -4.06 -15.65
N ILE A 514 -2.79 -3.06 -15.44
CA ILE A 514 -4.17 -3.08 -15.94
C ILE A 514 -4.18 -3.17 -17.49
N ARG A 515 -3.36 -2.38 -18.18
CA ARG A 515 -3.26 -2.38 -19.66
C ARG A 515 -2.78 -3.71 -20.25
N GLN A 516 -1.93 -4.45 -19.53
CA GLN A 516 -1.34 -5.71 -20.01
C GLN A 516 -2.12 -6.98 -19.60
N HIS A 517 -2.95 -6.89 -18.55
CA HIS A 517 -3.57 -8.07 -17.94
C HIS A 517 -5.06 -7.91 -17.57
N GLY A 518 -5.63 -6.72 -17.68
CA GLY A 518 -7.08 -6.49 -17.64
C GLY A 518 -7.76 -6.85 -18.97
N SER A 519 -9.10 -6.86 -18.97
CA SER A 519 -9.90 -7.02 -20.18
C SER A 519 -10.17 -5.66 -20.83
N SER A 520 -10.64 -5.62 -22.09
CA SER A 520 -10.97 -4.36 -22.80
C SER A 520 -12.25 -3.72 -22.24
N TRP A 521 -12.14 -3.00 -21.12
CA TRP A 521 -13.27 -2.45 -20.37
C TRP A 521 -13.76 -1.10 -20.93
N THR A 522 -14.42 -1.15 -22.09
CA THR A 522 -14.95 -0.01 -22.87
C THR A 522 -16.09 0.79 -22.20
N SER A 523 -16.54 0.42 -21.00
CA SER A 523 -17.66 1.06 -20.33
C SER A 523 -17.28 2.37 -19.64
N SER A 524 -18.27 3.26 -19.45
CA SER A 524 -18.15 4.53 -18.72
C SER A 524 -18.27 4.40 -17.19
N VAL A 525 -18.13 3.19 -16.64
CA VAL A 525 -18.29 2.93 -15.19
C VAL A 525 -17.22 3.66 -14.37
N PRO A 526 -17.59 4.24 -13.20
CA PRO A 526 -16.67 5.02 -12.38
C PRO A 526 -15.60 4.13 -11.73
N ILE A 527 -14.44 4.74 -11.46
CA ILE A 527 -13.48 4.21 -10.49
C ILE A 527 -14.07 4.43 -9.09
N ILE A 528 -13.89 3.46 -8.19
CA ILE A 528 -14.14 3.62 -6.76
C ILE A 528 -12.78 3.70 -6.06
N ALA A 529 -12.52 4.82 -5.38
CA ALA A 529 -11.31 5.06 -4.62
C ALA A 529 -11.68 5.25 -3.15
N GLN A 530 -11.30 4.33 -2.28
CA GLN A 530 -11.54 4.38 -0.85
C GLN A 530 -10.22 4.63 -0.13
N CYS A 531 -10.18 5.61 0.77
CA CYS A 531 -8.96 6.00 1.47
C CYS A 531 -9.22 6.38 2.94
N SER A 532 -8.14 6.71 3.66
CA SER A 532 -8.18 7.28 5.01
C SER A 532 -7.54 8.67 5.08
N SER A 533 -7.07 9.24 3.96
CA SER A 533 -6.45 10.57 3.90
C SER A 533 -6.46 11.09 2.47
N ILE A 534 -6.54 12.41 2.33
CA ILE A 534 -6.67 13.11 1.06
C ILE A 534 -5.64 14.26 1.04
N GLY A 535 -4.79 14.31 0.03
CA GLY A 535 -3.82 15.40 -0.17
C GLY A 535 -4.40 16.57 -0.97
N SER A 536 -3.55 17.53 -1.35
CA SER A 536 -3.90 18.53 -2.37
C SER A 536 -3.90 17.88 -3.76
N LEU A 537 -5.05 17.91 -4.44
CA LEU A 537 -5.29 17.28 -5.73
C LEU A 537 -5.26 18.30 -6.88
N GLY A 538 -5.75 19.52 -6.64
CA GLY A 538 -5.76 20.62 -7.59
C GLY A 538 -7.12 21.32 -7.67
N LYS A 539 -7.22 22.33 -8.54
CA LYS A 539 -8.40 23.21 -8.68
C LYS A 539 -9.67 22.50 -9.17
N ASP A 540 -9.54 21.34 -9.83
CA ASP A 540 -10.64 20.54 -10.34
C ASP A 540 -10.27 19.04 -10.41
N ALA A 541 -11.27 18.17 -10.61
CA ALA A 541 -11.06 16.72 -10.72
C ALA A 541 -10.14 16.32 -11.90
N LYS A 542 -10.14 17.09 -12.99
CA LYS A 542 -9.32 16.84 -14.18
C LYS A 542 -7.83 17.13 -13.92
N SER A 543 -7.52 18.01 -12.97
CA SER A 543 -6.17 18.47 -12.64
C SER A 543 -5.25 17.37 -12.08
N TRP A 544 -5.81 16.29 -11.51
CA TRP A 544 -5.03 15.10 -11.11
C TRP A 544 -5.90 13.87 -10.84
N LEU A 545 -6.94 14.00 -10.02
CA LEU A 545 -7.68 12.85 -9.46
C LEU A 545 -8.27 11.95 -10.56
N SER A 546 -8.99 12.53 -11.50
CA SER A 546 -9.51 11.82 -12.68
C SER A 546 -8.53 11.87 -13.84
N GLY A 547 -7.80 12.97 -14.03
CA GLY A 547 -6.93 13.19 -15.20
C GLY A 547 -5.65 12.34 -15.23
N GLU A 548 -5.07 12.01 -14.08
CA GLU A 548 -3.87 11.17 -13.97
C GLU A 548 -4.16 9.84 -13.28
N LEU A 549 -4.65 9.87 -12.04
CA LEU A 549 -4.87 8.66 -11.24
C LEU A 549 -6.07 7.85 -11.77
N GLY A 550 -7.22 8.48 -11.96
CA GLY A 550 -8.42 7.85 -12.52
C GLY A 550 -8.18 7.32 -13.93
N MET A 551 -7.57 8.12 -14.81
CA MET A 551 -7.10 7.70 -16.13
C MET A 551 -6.19 6.47 -16.05
N SER A 552 -5.22 6.46 -15.14
CA SER A 552 -4.31 5.33 -14.95
C SER A 552 -5.04 4.05 -14.51
N LEU A 553 -6.04 4.18 -13.63
CA LEU A 553 -6.88 3.07 -13.16
C LEU A 553 -7.89 2.57 -14.21
N THR A 554 -7.97 3.16 -15.41
CA THR A 554 -8.65 2.55 -16.57
C THR A 554 -7.73 1.63 -17.39
N GLY A 555 -6.41 1.73 -17.23
CA GLY A 555 -5.42 1.08 -18.10
C GLY A 555 -5.28 1.69 -19.50
N ALA A 556 -6.03 2.76 -19.85
CA ALA A 556 -6.02 3.33 -21.19
C ALA A 556 -4.60 3.73 -21.66
N PRO A 557 -4.22 3.45 -22.92
CA PRO A 557 -2.88 3.75 -23.45
C PRO A 557 -2.63 5.25 -23.61
N GLY A 558 -3.68 6.04 -23.85
CA GLY A 558 -3.64 7.50 -24.00
C GLY A 558 -4.89 8.16 -23.43
N VAL A 559 -5.30 9.29 -24.01
CA VAL A 559 -6.55 9.98 -23.67
C VAL A 559 -7.75 9.06 -23.89
N CYS A 560 -8.50 8.77 -22.82
CA CYS A 560 -9.83 8.18 -22.94
C CYS A 560 -10.77 9.23 -23.52
N ALA A 561 -11.74 8.83 -24.36
CA ALA A 561 -12.69 9.73 -25.02
C ALA A 561 -13.46 10.64 -24.03
N SER A 562 -13.56 10.23 -22.76
CA SER A 562 -13.92 11.10 -21.64
C SER A 562 -13.02 10.84 -20.42
N VAL A 563 -12.84 11.88 -19.61
CA VAL A 563 -12.15 11.80 -18.31
C VAL A 563 -13.00 10.95 -17.35
N PRO A 564 -12.47 9.89 -16.71
CA PRO A 564 -13.28 8.97 -15.92
C PRO A 564 -13.75 9.58 -14.60
N LYS A 565 -15.03 9.37 -14.24
CA LYS A 565 -15.52 9.71 -12.89
C LYS A 565 -14.83 8.83 -11.85
N VAL A 566 -14.37 9.45 -10.77
CA VAL A 566 -13.84 8.78 -9.58
C VAL A 566 -14.81 9.05 -8.42
N ASN A 567 -15.46 8.00 -7.92
CA ASN A 567 -16.23 8.07 -6.68
C ASN A 567 -15.27 7.85 -5.50
N VAL A 568 -15.26 8.77 -4.54
CA VAL A 568 -14.39 8.70 -3.36
C VAL A 568 -15.17 8.23 -2.15
N ILE A 569 -14.74 7.15 -1.49
CA ILE A 569 -15.27 6.75 -0.19
C ILE A 569 -14.34 7.30 0.89
N TYR A 570 -14.87 8.22 1.69
CA TYR A 570 -14.19 8.85 2.82
C TYR A 570 -15.23 9.20 3.90
N PRO A 571 -14.97 8.96 5.20
CA PRO A 571 -15.97 9.20 6.25
C PRO A 571 -16.38 10.67 6.37
N SER A 572 -17.68 10.91 6.47
CA SER A 572 -18.24 12.19 6.88
C SER A 572 -18.09 12.42 8.38
N GLU A 573 -18.33 13.64 8.86
CA GLU A 573 -18.35 13.92 10.31
C GLU A 573 -19.35 13.04 11.06
N ASP A 574 -20.52 12.76 10.49
CA ASP A 574 -21.53 11.91 11.12
C ASP A 574 -21.10 10.43 11.18
N ASP A 575 -20.41 9.94 10.15
CA ASP A 575 -19.84 8.58 10.15
C ASP A 575 -18.83 8.40 11.29
N VAL A 576 -18.01 9.43 11.56
CA VAL A 576 -17.05 9.45 12.68
C VAL A 576 -17.78 9.59 14.02
N ARG A 577 -18.71 10.56 14.14
CA ARG A 577 -19.51 10.83 15.36
C ARG A 577 -20.21 9.57 15.89
N ASN A 578 -20.73 8.76 14.98
CA ASN A 578 -21.49 7.53 15.27
C ASN A 578 -20.63 6.25 15.28
N SER A 579 -19.32 6.37 15.05
CA SER A 579 -18.37 5.25 15.08
C SER A 579 -18.30 4.57 16.46
N SER A 580 -17.62 3.44 16.55
CA SER A 580 -17.39 2.74 17.83
C SER A 580 -16.34 3.40 18.73
N GLU A 581 -15.63 4.41 18.21
CA GLU A 581 -14.68 5.25 18.94
C GLU A 581 -15.16 6.70 19.12
N GLY A 582 -16.35 7.04 18.62
CA GLY A 582 -16.85 8.41 18.60
C GLY A 582 -15.91 9.32 17.80
N TRP A 583 -15.66 10.55 18.26
CA TRP A 583 -14.74 11.46 17.57
C TRP A 583 -13.31 10.90 17.47
N MET A 584 -12.88 10.02 18.38
CA MET A 584 -11.56 9.39 18.31
C MET A 584 -11.45 8.38 17.15
N GLY A 585 -12.54 7.98 16.51
CA GLY A 585 -12.51 7.23 15.24
C GLY A 585 -11.82 8.02 14.13
N GLY A 586 -11.89 9.36 14.18
CA GLY A 586 -11.23 10.27 13.25
C GLY A 586 -9.71 10.35 13.38
N SER A 587 -9.12 9.75 14.42
CA SER A 587 -7.67 9.74 14.67
C SER A 587 -6.83 9.10 13.55
N CYS A 588 -7.41 8.21 12.74
CA CYS A 588 -6.74 7.60 11.58
C CYS A 588 -7.11 8.25 10.24
N LEU A 589 -7.83 9.38 10.27
CA LEU A 589 -8.41 10.04 9.11
C LEU A 589 -7.80 11.42 8.83
N PRO A 590 -6.48 11.58 8.60
CA PRO A 590 -5.86 12.89 8.42
C PRO A 590 -6.28 13.52 7.07
N TYR A 591 -7.23 14.44 7.14
CA TYR A 591 -7.58 15.41 6.11
C TYR A 591 -7.84 16.75 6.82
N ASN A 592 -7.36 17.85 6.25
CA ASN A 592 -7.43 19.16 6.89
C ASN A 592 -8.36 20.10 6.12
N SER A 593 -9.13 20.93 6.83
CA SER A 593 -10.02 21.95 6.23
C SER A 593 -9.31 22.81 5.19
N GLY A 594 -8.19 23.45 5.55
CA GLY A 594 -7.39 24.26 4.62
C GLY A 594 -6.78 23.51 3.42
N THR A 595 -6.82 22.17 3.41
CA THR A 595 -6.54 21.36 2.21
C THR A 595 -7.81 21.11 1.39
N HIS A 596 -8.97 20.96 2.03
CA HIS A 596 -10.28 20.84 1.38
C HIS A 596 -10.77 22.15 0.76
N ASP A 597 -10.54 23.30 1.40
CA ASP A 597 -10.97 24.62 0.93
C ASP A 597 -10.39 24.95 -0.45
N LYS A 598 -9.21 24.40 -0.77
CA LYS A 598 -8.54 24.52 -2.08
C LYS A 598 -9.08 23.55 -3.15
N GLN A 599 -10.07 22.70 -2.83
CA GLN A 599 -10.60 21.62 -3.68
C GLN A 599 -12.03 21.17 -3.30
N THR A 600 -12.92 22.11 -2.97
CA THR A 600 -14.30 21.85 -2.49
C THR A 600 -15.15 21.02 -3.47
N TRP A 601 -14.83 21.09 -4.78
CA TRP A 601 -15.37 20.22 -5.84
C TRP A 601 -15.32 18.72 -5.51
N LEU A 602 -14.41 18.29 -4.63
CA LEU A 602 -14.24 16.88 -4.28
C LEU A 602 -15.48 16.30 -3.56
N THR A 603 -16.26 17.13 -2.87
CA THR A 603 -17.46 16.71 -2.14
C THR A 603 -18.53 16.12 -3.07
N GLU A 604 -18.63 16.59 -4.32
CA GLU A 604 -19.54 16.02 -5.35
C GLU A 604 -19.19 14.57 -5.74
N CYS A 605 -17.98 14.13 -5.40
CA CYS A 605 -17.49 12.78 -5.63
C CYS A 605 -17.58 11.90 -4.37
N MET A 606 -17.90 12.46 -3.19
CA MET A 606 -17.81 11.76 -1.90
C MET A 606 -19.03 10.88 -1.56
N HIS A 607 -18.72 9.74 -0.94
CA HIS A 607 -19.64 8.69 -0.53
C HIS A 607 -19.32 8.24 0.90
N CYS A 608 -20.35 8.03 1.72
CA CYS A 608 -20.21 7.69 3.14
C CYS A 608 -19.60 6.30 3.35
N TRP A 609 -18.95 6.10 4.49
CA TRP A 609 -18.42 4.79 4.87
C TRP A 609 -19.54 3.83 5.30
N ARG A 610 -19.91 2.86 4.46
CA ARG A 610 -20.91 1.81 4.76
C ARG A 610 -20.30 0.43 4.57
N SER A 611 -20.49 -0.46 5.54
CA SER A 611 -19.99 -1.84 5.54
C SER A 611 -20.89 -2.72 6.42
N ASP A 612 -22.21 -2.62 6.25
CA ASP A 612 -23.24 -3.34 6.98
C ASP A 612 -23.26 -4.83 6.63
N ARG A 613 -22.89 -5.21 5.40
CA ARG A 613 -22.67 -6.61 5.01
C ARG A 613 -21.57 -7.26 5.86
N ARG A 614 -20.50 -6.50 6.16
CA ARG A 614 -19.32 -6.96 6.93
C ARG A 614 -19.25 -6.41 8.36
N LYS A 615 -20.35 -5.85 8.87
CA LYS A 615 -20.53 -5.34 10.25
C LYS A 615 -19.49 -4.31 10.69
N ARG A 616 -19.03 -3.46 9.76
CA ARG A 616 -17.93 -2.49 9.96
C ARG A 616 -18.29 -1.02 9.68
N THR A 617 -19.55 -0.68 9.42
CA THR A 617 -20.02 0.72 9.25
C THR A 617 -19.59 1.64 10.40
N ARG A 618 -19.54 1.12 11.64
CA ARG A 618 -19.08 1.87 12.82
C ARG A 618 -17.58 1.78 13.09
N VAL A 619 -16.82 1.00 12.33
CA VAL A 619 -15.40 0.71 12.54
C VAL A 619 -14.60 1.48 11.49
N MET A 620 -14.03 2.64 11.84
CA MET A 620 -13.55 3.62 10.86
C MET A 620 -12.45 3.09 9.92
N PRO A 621 -12.48 3.40 8.62
CA PRO A 621 -11.57 2.83 7.64
C PRO A 621 -10.16 3.44 7.74
N HIS A 622 -9.19 2.60 8.09
CA HIS A 622 -7.77 2.88 7.83
C HIS A 622 -7.20 2.00 6.69
N ILE A 623 -7.99 1.06 6.18
CA ILE A 623 -7.81 0.43 4.87
C ILE A 623 -7.81 1.49 3.74
N LYS A 624 -7.10 1.22 2.63
CA LYS A 624 -7.22 1.97 1.37
C LYS A 624 -7.38 0.95 0.25
N THR A 625 -8.35 1.18 -0.63
CA THR A 625 -8.62 0.28 -1.76
C THR A 625 -9.09 1.03 -2.99
N TYR A 626 -8.76 0.49 -4.16
CA TYR A 626 -9.18 1.03 -5.46
C TYR A 626 -9.77 -0.10 -6.30
N THR A 627 -10.89 0.16 -6.96
CA THR A 627 -11.59 -0.84 -7.78
C THR A 627 -12.40 -0.15 -8.87
N ARG A 628 -12.91 -0.93 -9.81
CA ARG A 628 -13.84 -0.50 -10.86
C ARG A 628 -14.84 -1.62 -11.05
N LEU A 629 -16.13 -1.30 -10.99
CA LEU A 629 -17.19 -2.32 -11.03
C LEU A 629 -17.89 -2.37 -12.38
N ASN A 630 -18.44 -3.52 -12.73
CA ASN A 630 -19.29 -3.64 -13.90
C ASN A 630 -20.63 -2.89 -13.73
N LYS A 631 -21.39 -2.74 -14.83
CA LYS A 631 -22.63 -1.93 -14.84
C LYS A 631 -23.67 -2.39 -13.80
N SER A 632 -23.72 -3.70 -13.51
CA SER A 632 -24.60 -4.32 -12.52
C SER A 632 -24.04 -4.34 -11.10
N GLN A 633 -22.82 -3.84 -10.89
CA GLN A 633 -22.08 -3.85 -9.62
C GLN A 633 -21.98 -5.26 -8.98
N SER A 634 -21.95 -6.30 -9.83
CA SER A 634 -21.91 -7.71 -9.45
C SER A 634 -20.52 -8.35 -9.60
N ALA A 635 -19.61 -7.68 -10.31
CA ALA A 635 -18.20 -8.07 -10.41
C ALA A 635 -17.30 -6.82 -10.46
N ALA A 636 -16.07 -6.98 -9.99
CA ALA A 636 -15.00 -5.97 -10.04
C ALA A 636 -14.03 -6.27 -11.19
N GLN A 637 -13.74 -5.28 -12.03
CA GLN A 637 -12.79 -5.38 -13.13
C GLN A 637 -11.35 -5.56 -12.62
N PHE A 638 -11.03 -4.90 -11.51
CA PHE A 638 -9.83 -5.15 -10.71
C PHE A 638 -10.10 -4.83 -9.24
N PHE A 639 -9.24 -5.30 -8.34
CA PHE A 639 -9.24 -4.86 -6.94
C PHE A 639 -7.81 -4.61 -6.46
N LEU A 640 -7.57 -3.46 -5.85
CA LEU A 640 -6.25 -3.02 -5.39
C LEU A 640 -6.32 -2.71 -3.90
N LEU A 641 -5.56 -3.45 -3.10
CA LEU A 641 -5.30 -3.16 -1.68
C LEU A 641 -3.94 -2.48 -1.56
N THR A 642 -3.83 -1.37 -0.82
CA THR A 642 -2.57 -0.65 -0.70
C THR A 642 -2.50 0.20 0.57
N SER A 643 -1.30 0.65 0.95
CA SER A 643 -1.11 1.75 1.88
C SER A 643 -1.42 3.13 1.25
N ALA A 644 -1.37 3.27 -0.08
CA ALA A 644 -1.48 4.55 -0.78
C ALA A 644 -2.85 5.23 -0.61
N ASN A 645 -2.83 6.39 0.05
CA ASN A 645 -3.95 7.32 0.15
C ASN A 645 -4.14 8.15 -1.14
N ILE A 646 -5.23 8.91 -1.25
CA ILE A 646 -5.47 9.77 -2.42
C ILE A 646 -4.59 11.02 -2.31
N SER A 647 -3.32 10.91 -2.70
CA SER A 647 -2.38 12.02 -2.71
C SER A 647 -1.31 11.89 -3.79
N LYS A 648 -0.85 13.06 -4.28
CA LYS A 648 0.28 13.20 -5.22
C LYS A 648 1.59 12.63 -4.66
N ALA A 649 1.80 12.72 -3.34
CA ALA A 649 2.98 12.19 -2.66
C ALA A 649 3.05 10.65 -2.72
N ALA A 650 1.91 9.97 -2.58
CA ALA A 650 1.77 8.52 -2.58
C ALA A 650 1.73 7.90 -3.98
N TRP A 651 0.90 8.45 -4.88
CA TRP A 651 0.69 7.89 -6.21
C TRP A 651 1.63 8.42 -7.29
N GLY A 652 2.18 9.61 -7.07
CA GLY A 652 3.01 10.37 -8.00
C GLY A 652 2.25 11.46 -8.76
N THR A 653 2.98 12.29 -9.49
CA THR A 653 2.44 13.28 -10.44
C THR A 653 3.34 13.36 -11.65
N LEU A 654 2.73 13.43 -12.84
CA LEU A 654 3.43 13.56 -14.10
C LEU A 654 4.01 14.98 -14.26
N GLN A 655 5.26 15.05 -14.69
CA GLN A 655 6.04 16.28 -14.86
C GLN A 655 6.76 16.28 -16.21
N LYS A 656 7.30 17.43 -16.60
CA LYS A 656 8.03 17.64 -17.87
C LYS A 656 7.26 17.06 -19.07
N GLN A 657 6.05 17.59 -19.33
CA GLN A 657 5.17 17.13 -20.41
C GLN A 657 4.89 15.61 -20.38
N ASN A 658 4.62 15.06 -19.18
CA ASN A 658 4.39 13.64 -18.93
C ASN A 658 5.58 12.69 -19.20
N THR A 659 6.78 13.20 -19.48
CA THR A 659 7.99 12.37 -19.64
C THR A 659 8.46 11.77 -18.31
N GLN A 660 8.27 12.50 -17.21
CA GLN A 660 8.75 12.18 -15.86
C GLN A 660 7.56 11.94 -14.90
N LEU A 661 7.75 11.09 -13.88
CA LEU A 661 6.82 10.87 -12.76
C LEU A 661 7.56 11.13 -11.45
N PHE A 662 7.10 12.11 -10.66
CA PHE A 662 7.68 12.42 -9.36
C PHE A 662 6.85 11.83 -8.22
N ILE A 663 7.49 11.08 -7.32
CA ILE A 663 6.90 10.45 -6.13
C ILE A 663 7.66 10.91 -4.89
N ARG A 664 6.96 11.14 -3.77
CA ARG A 664 7.56 11.57 -2.49
C ARG A 664 7.58 10.50 -1.41
N SER A 665 6.67 9.53 -1.44
CA SER A 665 6.45 8.54 -0.37
C SER A 665 6.80 7.11 -0.77
N TYR A 666 7.16 6.28 0.22
CA TYR A 666 7.17 4.82 0.08
C TYR A 666 5.77 4.28 0.32
N GLU A 667 5.20 3.58 -0.65
CA GLU A 667 3.91 2.87 -0.53
C GLU A 667 4.04 1.45 -1.08
N ALA A 668 3.19 0.54 -0.61
CA ALA A 668 3.09 -0.84 -1.11
C ALA A 668 1.64 -1.26 -1.30
N GLY A 669 1.40 -2.18 -2.22
CA GLY A 669 0.07 -2.62 -2.58
C GLY A 669 0.08 -3.84 -3.49
N VAL A 670 -1.09 -4.45 -3.63
CA VAL A 670 -1.32 -5.60 -4.50
C VAL A 670 -2.56 -5.39 -5.35
N LEU A 671 -2.38 -5.56 -6.65
CA LEU A 671 -3.43 -5.48 -7.65
C LEU A 671 -3.86 -6.89 -8.05
N LEU A 672 -5.12 -7.20 -7.78
CA LEU A 672 -5.82 -8.42 -8.14
C LEU A 672 -6.53 -8.22 -9.48
N LEU A 673 -6.24 -9.09 -10.46
CA LEU A 673 -6.77 -9.04 -11.82
C LEU A 673 -7.42 -10.38 -12.23
N PRO A 674 -8.53 -10.37 -12.99
CA PRO A 674 -9.27 -11.58 -13.38
C PRO A 674 -8.39 -12.66 -14.03
N LYS A 675 -7.50 -12.25 -14.95
CA LYS A 675 -6.56 -13.10 -15.68
C LYS A 675 -5.70 -14.06 -14.83
N PHE A 676 -5.56 -13.80 -13.53
CA PHE A 676 -4.78 -14.63 -12.61
C PHE A 676 -5.62 -15.27 -11.47
N LEU A 677 -6.92 -14.99 -11.41
CA LEU A 677 -7.78 -15.24 -10.24
C LEU A 677 -9.17 -15.80 -10.57
N SER A 678 -9.61 -15.74 -11.82
CA SER A 678 -10.93 -16.19 -12.26
C SER A 678 -10.88 -16.70 -13.70
N ASP A 679 -11.70 -17.70 -14.01
CA ASP A 679 -11.96 -18.14 -15.39
C ASP A 679 -12.81 -17.11 -16.18
N THR A 680 -13.23 -16.01 -15.54
CA THR A 680 -14.06 -14.95 -16.13
C THR A 680 -13.28 -13.65 -16.32
N SER A 681 -13.80 -12.72 -17.13
CA SER A 681 -13.16 -11.45 -17.50
C SER A 681 -13.22 -10.34 -16.44
N GLU A 682 -13.84 -10.63 -15.29
CA GLU A 682 -14.04 -9.78 -14.11
C GLU A 682 -13.90 -10.64 -12.82
N LEU A 683 -13.95 -10.04 -11.62
CA LEU A 683 -13.88 -10.73 -10.33
C LEU A 683 -15.27 -10.74 -9.67
N PRO A 684 -15.98 -11.89 -9.59
CA PRO A 684 -17.32 -11.95 -8.98
C PRO A 684 -17.34 -11.42 -7.54
N LEU A 685 -18.35 -10.60 -7.22
CA LEU A 685 -18.55 -10.08 -5.86
C LEU A 685 -19.49 -11.00 -5.08
N SER A 686 -18.96 -11.77 -4.14
CA SER A 686 -19.73 -12.71 -3.33
C SER A 686 -19.08 -12.95 -1.94
N ALA A 687 -19.69 -13.84 -1.14
CA ALA A 687 -19.11 -14.31 0.13
C ALA A 687 -18.14 -15.50 -0.04
N SER A 688 -18.10 -16.14 -1.21
CA SER A 688 -17.14 -17.19 -1.59
C SER A 688 -16.02 -16.68 -2.52
N ASP A 689 -16.19 -15.48 -3.08
CA ASP A 689 -15.30 -14.87 -4.07
C ASP A 689 -14.70 -13.56 -3.49
N LEU A 690 -14.60 -12.49 -4.29
CA LEU A 690 -14.13 -11.20 -3.80
C LEU A 690 -15.19 -10.50 -2.93
N SER A 691 -14.95 -10.42 -1.62
CA SER A 691 -15.78 -9.63 -0.71
C SER A 691 -15.15 -8.26 -0.44
N LEU A 692 -15.73 -7.20 -1.02
CA LEU A 692 -15.29 -5.81 -0.79
C LEU A 692 -15.35 -5.43 0.71
N PRO A 693 -14.49 -4.51 1.19
CA PRO A 693 -14.50 -4.07 2.60
C PRO A 693 -15.64 -3.09 2.95
N TYR A 694 -16.42 -2.64 1.96
CA TYR A 694 -17.57 -1.74 2.06
C TYR A 694 -18.73 -2.25 1.22
N ASP A 695 -19.93 -1.71 1.45
CA ASP A 695 -21.13 -2.05 0.71
C ASP A 695 -21.16 -1.39 -0.68
N VAL A 696 -21.86 -2.06 -1.60
CA VAL A 696 -22.25 -1.53 -2.91
C VAL A 696 -23.76 -1.80 -3.11
N PRO A 697 -24.53 -0.91 -3.78
CA PRO A 697 -24.12 0.39 -4.30
C PRO A 697 -23.70 1.37 -3.20
N LEU A 698 -22.80 2.30 -3.56
CA LEU A 698 -22.27 3.29 -2.64
C LEU A 698 -23.39 4.23 -2.16
N THR A 699 -23.36 4.63 -0.89
CA THR A 699 -24.22 5.69 -0.34
C THR A 699 -23.56 7.04 -0.59
N PRO A 700 -24.14 7.95 -1.41
CA PRO A 700 -23.62 9.30 -1.58
C PRO A 700 -23.67 10.09 -0.27
N TYR A 701 -22.87 11.15 -0.17
CA TYR A 701 -23.01 12.12 0.92
C TYR A 701 -24.43 12.72 0.94
N PRO A 702 -25.11 12.79 2.09
CA PRO A 702 -26.33 13.58 2.25
C PRO A 702 -26.11 15.06 1.91
N SER A 703 -27.17 15.77 1.54
CA SER A 703 -27.08 17.22 1.30
C SER A 703 -26.60 17.94 2.56
N GLY A 704 -25.54 18.76 2.42
CA GLY A 704 -24.88 19.44 3.54
C GLY A 704 -23.99 18.56 4.42
N ALA A 705 -23.73 17.29 4.07
CA ALA A 705 -22.79 16.46 4.81
C ALA A 705 -21.34 16.95 4.65
N ILE A 706 -20.65 17.11 5.77
CA ILE A 706 -19.27 17.60 5.83
C ILE A 706 -18.31 16.40 5.87
N PRO A 707 -17.23 16.36 5.06
CA PRO A 707 -16.16 15.38 5.22
C PRO A 707 -15.52 15.50 6.60
N TRP A 708 -15.01 14.41 7.18
CA TRP A 708 -14.22 14.53 8.42
C TRP A 708 -12.95 15.38 8.19
N PHE A 709 -12.77 16.44 8.99
CA PHE A 709 -11.53 17.21 9.04
C PHE A 709 -10.90 17.12 10.43
N MET A 710 -9.70 16.52 10.49
CA MET A 710 -8.98 16.22 11.74
C MET A 710 -8.53 17.48 12.50
N ASN A 711 -8.38 18.62 11.82
CA ASN A 711 -7.87 19.87 12.39
C ASN A 711 -8.98 20.85 12.82
N THR A 712 -10.22 20.38 13.05
CA THR A 712 -11.37 21.26 13.32
C THR A 712 -12.24 20.75 14.47
N ASN A 713 -12.61 21.67 15.36
CA ASN A 713 -13.38 21.37 16.56
C ASN A 713 -14.79 20.85 16.21
N LYS A 714 -15.34 19.96 17.05
CA LYS A 714 -16.72 19.46 16.96
C LYS A 714 -17.46 19.78 18.25
N SER A 715 -18.30 20.79 18.20
CA SER A 715 -19.13 21.26 19.32
C SER A 715 -20.31 20.32 19.64
N GLN A 716 -20.68 19.44 18.70
CA GLN A 716 -21.66 18.38 18.93
C GLN A 716 -21.01 17.20 19.66
N THR A 717 -21.77 16.55 20.53
CA THR A 717 -21.30 15.36 21.24
C THR A 717 -21.34 14.11 20.37
N ASP A 718 -20.31 13.26 20.48
CA ASP A 718 -20.34 11.89 19.98
C ASP A 718 -21.19 10.95 20.85
N ILE A 719 -21.23 9.68 20.47
CA ILE A 719 -21.92 8.60 21.22
C ILE A 719 -21.43 8.37 22.66
N PHE A 720 -20.32 8.99 23.07
CA PHE A 720 -19.78 8.95 24.43
C PHE A 720 -20.03 10.26 25.20
N GLY A 721 -20.80 11.20 24.63
CA GLY A 721 -21.08 12.50 25.23
C GLY A 721 -19.93 13.50 25.10
N ARG A 722 -18.96 13.27 24.21
CA ARG A 722 -17.72 14.05 24.11
C ARG A 722 -17.76 14.99 22.91
N THR A 723 -17.24 16.20 23.07
CA THR A 723 -16.86 17.07 21.95
C THR A 723 -15.49 16.67 21.41
N TYR A 724 -15.13 17.19 20.23
CA TYR A 724 -13.75 17.20 19.75
C TYR A 724 -13.22 18.63 19.91
N PRO A 725 -12.20 18.87 20.75
CA PRO A 725 -11.71 20.22 21.05
C PRO A 725 -10.86 20.81 19.92
#